data_AF-A0A3A5LJR6-F1
#
_entry.id   AF-A0A3A5LJR6-F1
#
_cell.length_a   1.000
_cell.length_b   1.000
_cell.length_c   1.000
_cell.angle_alpha   90.00
_cell.angle_beta   90.00
_cell.angle_gamma   90.00
#
_symmetry.space_group_name_H-M   'P 1'
#
loop_
_entity.id
_entity.type
_entity.pdbx_description
1 polymer ?
#
loop_
_entity_poly.entity_id
_entity_poly.type
_entity_poly.pdbx_seq_one_letter_code
_entity_poly.pdbx_strand_id
1 'polypeptide(L)'
;MLERYSSQQPQGTRAQINKAYRIDELTLMNELISSAVVSDEQLMAIRNQATQLVEQVRYERKKSTGIDSFLTEYSLSSDEGIALMCLAEALLRVPDNATIDSLIKDKLTAADWKAHRGQSDSFFVNATTWALMLTGKVLTPESAESTLSKAILRLINRSGEGVVRKAVDKAMRIMSKQFVMGRTISEALSRARKKESIGYRYSYDMLGEAALTRVDAARYFQAYKEAIDTIGRHADKNMTIYQRPGISIKLSALHPRYNESQRERVMNELPPKLLALAQAAKSYDIAMTIDAEESERLELSLDVIEQVFCDDSLHGWHGFGMAVQSYQKRAFYLLDWVAELARRKQRRMMVRLIKGAYWDSEIKKTQMQGLSGYPVFTRKVFTDVSFQACAKKLLTMTDAIYPQFATHNAYSVAMILNIVGNYRDFEFQCLHGMGNELYEQIVPAKRLGIPCRIYAPVGSHEDLLPYLVRRLLENGANSSFVNRIVDEKAPISTLVDDPVSKANQLLGKINQNIPLPSAIFSPERKNSSGFDFSDREAVAALKQQYADMDLSRWQAKPVIAGRDGGQVDRSVTSPQQPGRPVGRVSDATREDIDWALTQADAAFPAWSTRPVSERAACLTRYADLLEENRATLLAMACLEAGKTWNDGVAEVREAIDFCRYYAAMATKLMAKPLSLHGYTGEINELSLHGRGTVLCISPWNFPLAIFTGQVVAALVTGNCVIAKPAEQTPIIATFAVQLMHQAGIPAAVVQLLPGSGESVGAPLVADKRIKAVLFTGSTQTANLINQTLASRGGEIIPLIAETGGQNAMIVDSSALLEQVAVDAVTSAFGSAGQRCSALRVLYVQDDVYPRLVELLKGAMEELQIGDPRWLSTDIGPVIDSDALGVLKSHVNTMLNTHELIYQCSLPEECSEGYFMPPTAIAIDSIASLEKEVFGPILHVIRYKRKALDQVINEINNTGYGLTLGIHSRINQTVEYIRQRVHAGNCYVNRNMIGAVVGLQPFGGEGLSGTGPKAGGPYYLLRLCHERTYTVDTTAAGGNASLMSLPEGL
;
A
#
# COMPACT_ATOMS: atom_id res chain seq x y z
N MET A 1 22.86 -15.10 3.28
CA MET A 1 21.43 -14.69 3.37
C MET A 1 21.24 -13.41 2.55
N LEU A 2 19.98 -13.07 2.22
CA LEU A 2 19.51 -11.91 1.44
C LEU A 2 19.76 -11.97 -0.07
N GLU A 3 20.98 -12.23 -0.53
CA GLU A 3 21.30 -12.23 -1.96
C GLU A 3 22.00 -13.52 -2.37
N ARG A 4 21.58 -14.11 -3.50
CA ARG A 4 22.31 -15.24 -4.11
C ARG A 4 23.62 -14.79 -4.78
N TYR A 5 23.66 -13.54 -5.26
CA TYR A 5 24.79 -12.95 -5.96
C TYR A 5 25.24 -11.66 -5.28
N SER A 6 26.52 -11.34 -5.36
CA SER A 6 27.06 -10.13 -4.75
C SER A 6 26.50 -8.88 -5.45
N SER A 7 25.64 -8.11 -4.77
CA SER A 7 25.41 -6.72 -5.17
C SER A 7 26.58 -5.87 -4.67
N GLN A 8 27.08 -5.00 -5.55
CA GLN A 8 28.06 -4.00 -5.12
C GLN A 8 27.31 -2.88 -4.42
N GLN A 9 27.85 -2.42 -3.29
CA GLN A 9 27.38 -1.20 -2.65
C GLN A 9 27.42 -0.04 -3.66
N PRO A 10 26.44 0.89 -3.61
CA PRO A 10 26.50 2.10 -4.42
C PRO A 10 27.83 2.83 -4.21
N GLN A 11 28.46 3.30 -5.29
CA GLN A 11 29.72 4.06 -5.26
C GLN A 11 29.59 5.38 -6.03
N GLY A 12 30.45 6.36 -5.73
CA GLY A 12 30.48 7.64 -6.44
C GLY A 12 29.13 8.37 -6.41
N THR A 13 28.66 8.81 -7.58
CA THR A 13 27.36 9.49 -7.74
C THR A 13 26.17 8.59 -7.36
N ARG A 14 26.27 7.26 -7.52
CA ARG A 14 25.23 6.32 -7.07
C ARG A 14 25.09 6.29 -5.54
N ALA A 15 26.19 6.40 -4.80
CA ALA A 15 26.16 6.49 -3.33
C ALA A 15 25.45 7.76 -2.85
N GLN A 16 25.66 8.90 -3.51
CA GLN A 16 24.97 10.15 -3.18
C GLN A 16 23.46 10.04 -3.41
N ILE A 17 23.05 9.37 -4.49
CA ILE A 17 21.64 9.10 -4.78
C ILE A 17 21.03 8.22 -3.68
N ASN A 18 21.70 7.14 -3.28
CA ASN A 18 21.21 6.25 -2.22
C ASN A 18 21.10 6.99 -0.87
N LYS A 19 22.14 7.72 -0.46
CA LYS A 19 22.14 8.53 0.78
C LYS A 19 21.02 9.57 0.84
N ALA A 20 20.65 10.15 -0.31
CA ALA A 20 19.57 11.13 -0.41
C ALA A 20 18.16 10.51 -0.43
N TYR A 21 18.03 9.19 -0.35
CA TYR A 21 16.74 8.50 -0.50
C TYR A 21 15.72 8.96 0.53
N ARG A 22 16.06 8.94 1.82
CA ARG A 22 15.14 9.34 2.91
C ARG A 22 15.75 10.40 3.83
N ILE A 23 16.65 11.23 3.31
CA ILE A 23 17.29 12.33 4.05
C ILE A 23 16.26 13.25 4.72
N ASP A 24 16.63 13.86 5.83
CA ASP A 24 15.79 14.86 6.49
C ASP A 24 15.38 15.97 5.50
N GLU A 25 14.09 16.27 5.49
CA GLU A 25 13.50 17.19 4.51
C GLU A 25 14.01 18.62 4.69
N LEU A 26 14.15 19.09 5.94
CA LEU A 26 14.55 20.46 6.23
C LEU A 26 16.05 20.65 5.96
N THR A 27 16.87 19.68 6.32
CA THR A 27 18.30 19.65 5.98
C THR A 27 18.50 19.79 4.48
N LEU A 28 17.84 18.94 3.68
CA LEU A 28 17.96 19.01 2.22
C LEU A 28 17.39 20.32 1.65
N MET A 29 16.29 20.82 2.20
CA MET A 29 15.68 22.06 1.69
C MET A 29 16.60 23.28 1.85
N ASN A 30 17.37 23.37 2.93
CA ASN A 30 18.38 24.42 3.10
C ASN A 30 19.44 24.41 1.98
N GLU A 31 19.89 23.22 1.57
CA GLU A 31 20.83 23.05 0.45
C GLU A 31 20.19 23.44 -0.88
N LEU A 32 18.98 22.94 -1.16
CA LEU A 32 18.28 23.20 -2.42
C LEU A 32 17.87 24.66 -2.60
N ILE A 33 17.53 25.37 -1.51
CA ILE A 33 17.24 26.81 -1.57
C ILE A 33 18.45 27.58 -2.10
N SER A 34 19.64 27.29 -1.60
CA SER A 34 20.88 27.94 -2.06
C SER A 34 21.12 27.73 -3.56
N SER A 35 20.76 26.54 -4.06
CA SER A 35 20.83 26.22 -5.48
C SER A 35 19.69 26.85 -6.30
N ALA A 36 18.53 27.11 -5.70
CA ALA A 36 17.33 27.65 -6.36
C ALA A 36 17.30 29.18 -6.46
N VAL A 37 17.91 29.92 -5.52
CA VAL A 37 17.87 31.40 -5.44
C VAL A 37 18.20 32.06 -6.78
N VAL A 38 17.47 33.12 -7.12
CA VAL A 38 17.71 34.02 -8.25
C VAL A 38 17.92 35.44 -7.72
N SER A 39 18.50 36.36 -8.52
CA SER A 39 18.65 37.75 -8.09
C SER A 39 17.29 38.45 -7.94
N ASP A 40 17.22 39.52 -7.15
CA ASP A 40 15.97 40.28 -6.97
C ASP A 40 15.43 40.84 -8.30
N GLU A 41 16.33 41.29 -9.19
CA GLU A 41 15.99 41.75 -10.53
C GLU A 41 15.36 40.62 -11.37
N GLN A 42 15.99 39.44 -11.38
CA GLN A 42 15.44 38.27 -12.05
C GLN A 42 14.10 37.87 -11.44
N LEU A 43 13.95 37.94 -10.12
CA LEU A 43 12.72 37.57 -9.44
C LEU A 43 11.56 38.49 -9.85
N MET A 44 11.79 39.80 -9.93
CA MET A 44 10.80 40.76 -10.43
C MET A 44 10.43 40.47 -11.89
N ALA A 45 11.42 40.21 -12.74
CA ALA A 45 11.19 39.86 -14.14
C ALA A 45 10.37 38.56 -14.30
N ILE A 46 10.69 37.52 -13.51
CA ILE A 46 9.96 36.26 -13.46
C ILE A 46 8.51 36.48 -13.04
N ARG A 47 8.28 37.25 -11.96
CA ARG A 47 6.92 37.55 -11.48
C ARG A 47 6.11 38.31 -12.52
N ASN A 48 6.70 39.32 -13.16
CA ASN A 48 6.01 40.10 -14.18
C ASN A 48 5.64 39.23 -15.38
N GLN A 49 6.58 38.43 -15.89
CA GLN A 49 6.32 37.53 -17.00
C GLN A 49 5.31 36.42 -16.65
N ALA A 50 5.41 35.84 -15.44
CA ALA A 50 4.45 34.86 -14.96
C ALA A 50 3.04 35.46 -14.85
N THR A 51 2.92 36.71 -14.38
CA THR A 51 1.66 37.44 -14.28
C THR A 51 1.03 37.60 -15.65
N GLN A 52 1.80 38.08 -16.64
CA GLN A 52 1.35 38.22 -18.03
C GLN A 52 0.90 36.89 -18.64
N LEU A 53 1.64 35.81 -18.39
CA LEU A 53 1.24 34.47 -18.84
C LEU A 53 -0.08 34.02 -18.20
N VAL A 54 -0.26 34.24 -16.90
CA VAL A 54 -1.52 33.89 -16.19
C VAL A 54 -2.69 34.72 -16.70
N GLU A 55 -2.51 36.02 -16.89
CA GLU A 55 -3.54 36.92 -17.45
C GLU A 55 -3.97 36.45 -18.84
N GLN A 56 -3.00 36.15 -19.71
CA GLN A 56 -3.28 35.67 -21.06
C GLN A 56 -3.98 34.31 -21.05
N VAL A 57 -3.56 33.38 -20.19
CA VAL A 57 -4.24 32.07 -20.03
C VAL A 57 -5.68 32.26 -19.57
N ARG A 58 -5.94 33.11 -18.57
CA ARG A 58 -7.31 33.42 -18.11
C ARG A 58 -8.14 34.06 -19.23
N TYR A 59 -7.55 34.96 -20.02
CA TYR A 59 -8.21 35.63 -21.13
C TYR A 59 -8.59 34.67 -22.27
N GLU A 60 -7.67 33.80 -22.71
CA GLU A 60 -7.97 32.83 -23.78
C GLU A 60 -8.97 31.77 -23.32
N ARG A 61 -8.93 31.36 -22.04
CA ARG A 61 -9.95 30.45 -21.48
C ARG A 61 -11.35 31.03 -21.52
N LYS A 62 -11.53 32.34 -21.29
CA LYS A 62 -12.83 33.02 -21.42
C LYS A 62 -13.43 32.96 -22.83
N LYS A 63 -12.59 32.74 -23.85
CA LYS A 63 -13.03 32.58 -25.24
C LYS A 63 -13.34 31.12 -25.62
N SER A 64 -12.90 30.16 -24.80
CA SER A 64 -13.24 28.75 -25.00
C SER A 64 -14.74 28.54 -24.78
N THR A 65 -15.45 28.02 -25.78
CA THR A 65 -16.86 27.66 -25.69
C THR A 65 -16.99 26.14 -25.79
N GLY A 66 -17.57 25.49 -24.77
CA GLY A 66 -17.81 24.03 -24.78
C GLY A 66 -17.47 23.34 -23.45
N ILE A 67 -16.90 22.14 -23.55
CA ILE A 67 -16.63 21.19 -22.43
C ILE A 67 -15.66 21.77 -21.39
N ASP A 68 -14.78 22.70 -21.77
CA ASP A 68 -13.89 23.37 -20.82
C ASP A 68 -14.68 24.18 -19.78
N SER A 69 -15.84 24.73 -20.15
CA SER A 69 -16.77 25.36 -19.21
C SER A 69 -17.41 24.33 -18.26
N PHE A 70 -17.68 23.11 -18.74
CA PHE A 70 -18.23 22.01 -17.93
C PHE A 70 -17.22 21.50 -16.89
N LEU A 71 -15.94 21.35 -17.25
CA LEU A 71 -14.85 20.98 -16.33
C LEU A 71 -14.46 22.12 -15.36
N THR A 72 -14.80 23.36 -15.71
CA THR A 72 -14.60 24.55 -14.88
C THR A 72 -15.73 24.71 -13.86
N GLU A 73 -16.97 24.44 -14.27
CA GLU A 73 -18.17 24.53 -13.41
C GLU A 73 -18.29 23.34 -12.44
N TYR A 74 -17.94 22.14 -12.88
CA TYR A 74 -17.74 20.96 -12.04
C TYR A 74 -16.23 20.71 -11.90
N SER A 75 -15.57 21.46 -11.00
CA SER A 75 -14.13 21.28 -10.78
C SER A 75 -13.82 19.79 -10.59
N LEU A 76 -12.79 19.27 -11.24
CA LEU A 76 -12.44 17.83 -11.22
C LEU A 76 -12.07 17.32 -9.80
N SER A 77 -11.94 18.21 -8.83
CA SER A 77 -11.74 17.94 -7.41
C SER A 77 -13.00 17.96 -6.55
N SER A 78 -14.14 18.37 -7.12
CA SER A 78 -15.44 18.27 -6.45
C SER A 78 -15.89 16.82 -6.34
N ASP A 79 -16.72 16.51 -5.35
CA ASP A 79 -17.32 15.18 -5.20
C ASP A 79 -18.12 14.80 -6.46
N GLU A 80 -18.75 15.78 -7.12
CA GLU A 80 -19.46 15.62 -8.39
C GLU A 80 -18.51 15.27 -9.55
N GLY A 81 -17.38 15.98 -9.66
CA GLY A 81 -16.35 15.70 -10.67
C GLY A 81 -15.75 14.31 -10.49
N ILE A 82 -15.44 13.92 -9.25
CA ILE A 82 -14.96 12.57 -8.92
C ILE A 82 -16.02 11.52 -9.24
N ALA A 83 -17.29 11.74 -8.87
CA ALA A 83 -18.38 10.81 -9.14
C ALA A 83 -18.63 10.60 -10.64
N LEU A 84 -18.63 11.67 -11.45
CA LEU A 84 -18.74 11.60 -12.91
C LEU A 84 -17.57 10.83 -13.53
N MET A 85 -16.37 10.96 -12.97
CA MET A 85 -15.18 10.25 -13.45
C MET A 85 -15.09 8.79 -12.98
N CYS A 86 -15.57 8.47 -11.78
CA CYS A 86 -15.75 7.07 -11.39
C CYS A 86 -16.80 6.39 -12.28
N LEU A 87 -17.85 7.12 -12.62
CA LEU A 87 -18.90 6.64 -13.50
C LEU A 87 -18.38 6.42 -14.93
N ALA A 88 -17.63 7.39 -15.44
CA ALA A 88 -16.87 7.32 -16.68
C ALA A 88 -16.02 6.07 -16.80
N GLU A 89 -15.23 5.84 -15.75
CA GLU A 89 -14.24 4.78 -15.69
C GLU A 89 -14.89 3.40 -15.72
N ALA A 90 -15.91 3.21 -14.88
CA ALA A 90 -16.53 1.91 -14.76
C ALA A 90 -17.59 1.65 -15.86
N LEU A 91 -18.17 2.66 -16.52
CA LEU A 91 -18.97 2.45 -17.73
C LEU A 91 -18.19 1.84 -18.90
N LEU A 92 -16.90 2.15 -19.00
CA LEU A 92 -16.03 1.65 -20.07
C LEU A 92 -15.46 0.25 -19.77
N ARG A 93 -15.51 -0.20 -18.51
CA ARG A 93 -14.90 -1.45 -18.04
C ARG A 93 -15.89 -2.53 -17.66
N VAL A 94 -17.05 -2.13 -17.16
CA VAL A 94 -18.06 -3.07 -16.70
C VAL A 94 -18.71 -3.72 -17.93
N PRO A 95 -18.56 -5.04 -18.13
CA PRO A 95 -19.08 -5.71 -19.31
C PRO A 95 -20.61 -5.87 -19.27
N ASP A 96 -21.23 -5.82 -18.09
CA ASP A 96 -22.66 -6.07 -17.91
C ASP A 96 -23.48 -4.82 -17.58
N ASN A 97 -24.68 -4.77 -18.16
CA ASN A 97 -25.56 -3.61 -18.07
C ASN A 97 -26.12 -3.37 -16.66
N ALA A 98 -26.34 -4.42 -15.86
CA ALA A 98 -26.97 -4.28 -14.55
C ALA A 98 -26.02 -3.66 -13.52
N THR A 99 -24.74 -4.02 -13.59
CA THR A 99 -23.68 -3.42 -12.76
C THR A 99 -23.42 -1.97 -13.20
N ILE A 100 -23.45 -1.70 -14.51
CA ILE A 100 -23.44 -0.32 -15.03
C ILE A 100 -24.57 0.51 -14.40
N ASP A 101 -25.80 0.02 -14.41
CA ASP A 101 -26.95 0.77 -13.91
C ASP A 101 -26.87 0.97 -12.39
N SER A 102 -26.39 -0.04 -11.66
CA SER A 102 -26.14 0.04 -10.22
C SER A 102 -25.08 1.09 -9.89
N LEU A 103 -24.00 1.15 -10.68
CA LEU A 103 -22.96 2.15 -10.54
C LEU A 103 -23.46 3.56 -10.88
N ILE A 104 -24.21 3.73 -11.98
CA ILE A 104 -24.85 5.00 -12.34
C ILE A 104 -25.68 5.49 -11.15
N LYS A 105 -26.51 4.61 -10.58
CA LYS A 105 -27.35 4.93 -9.43
C LYS A 105 -26.52 5.30 -8.21
N ASP A 106 -25.51 4.51 -7.85
CA ASP A 106 -24.64 4.72 -6.68
C ASP A 106 -23.92 6.09 -6.76
N LYS A 107 -23.28 6.39 -7.89
CA LYS A 107 -22.49 7.62 -8.05
C LYS A 107 -23.36 8.87 -8.23
N LEU A 108 -24.50 8.77 -8.93
CA LEU A 108 -25.41 9.91 -9.09
C LEU A 108 -26.24 10.20 -7.83
N THR A 109 -26.47 9.24 -6.94
CA THR A 109 -27.22 9.49 -5.69
C THR A 109 -26.33 9.90 -4.52
N ALA A 110 -25.05 9.51 -4.52
CA ALA A 110 -24.10 9.86 -3.47
C ALA A 110 -23.59 11.32 -3.55
N ALA A 111 -23.59 11.95 -4.72
CA ALA A 111 -23.20 13.35 -4.87
C ALA A 111 -24.33 14.28 -4.40
N ASP A 112 -24.04 15.24 -3.52
CA ASP A 112 -25.02 16.21 -2.99
C ASP A 112 -25.30 17.34 -4.01
N TRP A 113 -25.96 16.98 -5.11
CA TRP A 113 -26.32 17.90 -6.19
C TRP A 113 -27.19 19.09 -5.75
N LYS A 114 -27.71 19.09 -4.51
CA LYS A 114 -28.50 20.19 -3.95
C LYS A 114 -27.65 21.33 -3.41
N ALA A 115 -26.41 21.10 -2.99
CA ALA A 115 -25.56 22.10 -2.34
C ALA A 115 -25.06 23.20 -3.31
N HIS A 116 -25.05 22.93 -4.62
CA HIS A 116 -24.59 23.86 -5.66
C HIS A 116 -25.72 24.72 -6.29
N ARG A 117 -26.92 24.74 -5.69
CA ARG A 117 -27.98 25.68 -6.06
C ARG A 117 -27.65 27.10 -5.58
N GLY A 118 -27.13 27.94 -6.49
CA GLY A 118 -27.18 29.41 -6.34
C GLY A 118 -25.90 30.14 -5.96
N GLN A 119 -24.70 29.66 -6.35
CA GLN A 119 -23.42 30.33 -6.03
C GLN A 119 -22.70 31.02 -7.22
N SER A 120 -23.37 31.27 -8.35
CA SER A 120 -22.78 32.04 -9.46
C SER A 120 -23.73 33.14 -9.98
N ASP A 121 -23.19 34.35 -10.13
CA ASP A 121 -23.88 35.53 -10.69
C ASP A 121 -23.98 35.51 -12.24
N SER A 122 -23.89 34.33 -12.87
CA SER A 122 -24.11 34.16 -14.30
C SER A 122 -25.37 33.31 -14.54
N PHE A 123 -26.47 34.02 -14.75
CA PHE A 123 -27.85 33.55 -14.72
C PHE A 123 -28.27 32.64 -15.91
N PHE A 124 -27.36 32.08 -16.73
CA PHE A 124 -27.77 31.66 -18.09
C PHE A 124 -27.24 30.36 -18.76
N VAL A 125 -26.56 29.41 -18.10
CA VAL A 125 -25.95 28.28 -18.86
C VAL A 125 -26.36 26.86 -18.42
N ASN A 126 -27.06 26.70 -17.30
CA ASN A 126 -27.17 25.39 -16.63
C ASN A 126 -28.23 24.40 -17.18
N ALA A 127 -29.26 24.85 -17.89
CA ALA A 127 -30.30 23.96 -18.43
C ALA A 127 -30.21 23.77 -19.96
N THR A 128 -29.75 24.81 -20.66
CA THR A 128 -29.70 24.90 -22.12
C THR A 128 -28.60 24.02 -22.72
N THR A 129 -27.47 23.84 -22.04
CA THR A 129 -26.31 23.11 -22.56
C THR A 129 -26.56 21.59 -22.62
N TRP A 130 -27.19 21.02 -21.60
CA TRP A 130 -27.63 19.61 -21.60
C TRP A 130 -28.75 19.37 -22.61
N ALA A 131 -29.72 20.30 -22.72
CA ALA A 131 -30.81 20.19 -23.69
C ALA A 131 -30.31 20.33 -25.14
N LEU A 132 -29.35 21.20 -25.42
CA LEU A 132 -28.73 21.34 -26.75
C LEU A 132 -27.94 20.09 -27.16
N MET A 133 -27.12 19.53 -26.25
CA MET A 133 -26.34 18.32 -26.53
C MET A 133 -27.23 17.07 -26.76
N LEU A 134 -28.40 17.01 -26.12
CA LEU A 134 -29.33 15.89 -26.23
C LEU A 134 -30.36 16.02 -27.36
N THR A 135 -30.80 17.23 -27.73
CA THR A 135 -31.97 17.43 -28.62
C THR A 135 -31.72 18.26 -29.88
N GLY A 136 -30.59 18.99 -29.99
CA GLY A 136 -30.24 19.76 -31.19
C GLY A 136 -31.14 20.95 -31.52
N LYS A 137 -32.03 21.39 -30.61
CA LYS A 137 -32.88 22.59 -30.80
C LYS A 137 -32.78 23.55 -29.61
N VAL A 138 -32.87 24.85 -29.91
CA VAL A 138 -32.87 25.95 -28.92
C VAL A 138 -34.29 26.16 -28.40
N LEU A 139 -34.47 26.16 -27.07
CA LEU A 139 -35.76 26.40 -26.39
C LEU A 139 -35.66 27.61 -25.45
N THR A 140 -36.79 28.27 -25.21
CA THR A 140 -36.89 29.55 -24.47
C THR A 140 -36.95 29.39 -22.93
N PRO A 141 -36.47 30.40 -22.17
CA PRO A 141 -36.05 30.26 -20.76
C PRO A 141 -37.17 29.90 -19.76
N GLU A 142 -38.36 30.49 -19.91
CA GLU A 142 -39.45 30.37 -18.92
C GLU A 142 -40.12 28.98 -18.89
N SER A 143 -39.89 28.16 -19.92
CA SER A 143 -40.43 26.80 -20.03
C SER A 143 -39.48 25.70 -19.52
N ALA A 144 -38.22 26.03 -19.24
CA ALA A 144 -37.17 25.07 -18.91
C ALA A 144 -37.07 24.77 -17.41
N GLU A 145 -37.24 25.75 -16.52
CA GLU A 145 -36.97 25.59 -15.08
C GLU A 145 -37.93 24.64 -14.35
N SER A 146 -39.23 24.73 -14.63
CA SER A 146 -40.26 23.90 -13.95
C SER A 146 -40.46 22.54 -14.61
N THR A 147 -40.14 22.45 -15.92
CA THR A 147 -40.32 21.25 -16.72
C THR A 147 -39.10 20.34 -16.64
N LEU A 148 -37.86 20.87 -16.68
CA LEU A 148 -36.64 20.04 -16.78
C LEU A 148 -36.19 19.44 -15.44
N SER A 149 -36.40 20.12 -14.31
CA SER A 149 -36.07 19.58 -12.98
C SER A 149 -37.04 18.46 -12.57
N LYS A 150 -38.34 18.62 -12.86
CA LYS A 150 -39.33 17.54 -12.77
C LYS A 150 -39.20 16.52 -13.90
N ALA A 151 -38.73 16.88 -15.09
CA ALA A 151 -38.55 15.94 -16.21
C ALA A 151 -37.25 15.16 -16.15
N ILE A 152 -36.17 15.64 -15.53
CA ILE A 152 -34.93 14.88 -15.29
C ILE A 152 -35.13 13.90 -14.15
N LEU A 153 -35.74 14.33 -13.03
CA LEU A 153 -36.16 13.41 -11.97
C LEU A 153 -37.26 12.44 -12.44
N ARG A 154 -38.19 12.86 -13.32
CA ARG A 154 -39.10 11.95 -14.01
C ARG A 154 -38.44 11.18 -15.16
N LEU A 155 -37.35 11.61 -15.79
CA LEU A 155 -36.63 10.84 -16.82
C LEU A 155 -35.87 9.73 -16.14
N ILE A 156 -35.21 10.02 -15.02
CA ILE A 156 -34.55 9.03 -14.16
C ILE A 156 -35.58 8.05 -13.57
N ASN A 157 -36.81 8.50 -13.26
CA ASN A 157 -37.87 7.65 -12.72
C ASN A 157 -38.86 7.06 -13.76
N ARG A 158 -38.85 7.47 -15.03
CA ARG A 158 -39.87 7.11 -16.06
C ARG A 158 -39.27 6.79 -17.43
N SER A 159 -37.99 7.09 -17.67
CA SER A 159 -37.25 6.67 -18.86
C SER A 159 -36.37 5.49 -18.47
N GLY A 160 -36.52 4.37 -19.16
CA GLY A 160 -35.77 3.15 -18.83
C GLY A 160 -34.27 3.40 -18.76
N GLU A 161 -33.60 2.66 -17.88
CA GLU A 161 -32.14 2.72 -17.58
C GLU A 161 -31.26 2.87 -18.84
N GLY A 162 -31.68 2.29 -19.96
CA GLY A 162 -31.00 2.39 -21.26
C GLY A 162 -30.87 3.80 -21.87
N VAL A 163 -31.75 4.76 -21.56
CA VAL A 163 -31.65 6.15 -22.07
C VAL A 163 -30.55 6.91 -21.33
N VAL A 164 -30.51 6.78 -20.00
CA VAL A 164 -29.46 7.38 -19.16
C VAL A 164 -28.10 6.80 -19.56
N ARG A 165 -28.02 5.47 -19.73
CA ARG A 165 -26.78 4.80 -20.18
C ARG A 165 -26.25 5.36 -21.51
N LYS A 166 -27.11 5.50 -22.53
CA LYS A 166 -26.71 6.06 -23.83
C LYS A 166 -26.26 7.52 -23.74
N ALA A 167 -26.88 8.31 -22.86
CA ALA A 167 -26.47 9.70 -22.62
C ALA A 167 -25.08 9.78 -21.96
N VAL A 168 -24.83 8.96 -20.93
CA VAL A 168 -23.53 8.94 -20.25
C VAL A 168 -22.44 8.35 -21.15
N ASP A 169 -22.68 7.26 -21.88
CA ASP A 169 -21.72 6.72 -22.87
C ASP A 169 -21.34 7.76 -23.93
N LYS A 170 -22.31 8.52 -24.44
CA LYS A 170 -22.04 9.58 -25.41
C LYS A 170 -21.22 10.73 -24.81
N ALA A 171 -21.55 11.18 -23.60
CA ALA A 171 -20.74 12.18 -22.88
C ALA A 171 -19.31 11.67 -22.65
N MET A 172 -19.17 10.38 -22.34
CA MET A 172 -17.88 9.74 -22.12
C MET A 172 -16.99 9.65 -23.33
N ARG A 173 -17.52 9.25 -24.47
CA ARG A 173 -16.77 9.24 -25.74
C ARG A 173 -16.32 10.63 -26.17
N ILE A 174 -17.01 11.67 -25.71
CA ILE A 174 -16.64 13.05 -25.97
C ILE A 174 -15.52 13.47 -25.00
N MET A 175 -15.62 13.15 -23.70
CA MET A 175 -14.56 13.44 -22.72
C MET A 175 -13.26 12.66 -22.99
N SER A 176 -13.34 11.39 -23.40
CA SER A 176 -12.15 10.57 -23.68
C SER A 176 -11.26 11.16 -24.78
N LYS A 177 -11.85 11.92 -25.72
CA LYS A 177 -11.10 12.58 -26.81
C LYS A 177 -10.21 13.73 -26.33
N GLN A 178 -10.46 14.28 -25.13
CA GLN A 178 -9.62 15.33 -24.56
C GLN A 178 -8.37 14.78 -23.87
N PHE A 179 -8.44 13.54 -23.36
CA PHE A 179 -7.32 12.92 -22.63
C PHE A 179 -6.49 11.94 -23.47
N VAL A 180 -7.01 11.51 -24.63
CA VAL A 180 -6.32 10.60 -25.55
C VAL A 180 -6.16 11.23 -26.91
N MET A 181 -4.92 11.26 -27.37
CA MET A 181 -4.58 11.81 -28.67
C MET A 181 -5.15 10.96 -29.81
N GLY A 182 -5.15 9.64 -29.68
CA GLY A 182 -5.79 8.71 -30.62
C GLY A 182 -5.86 7.29 -30.06
N ARG A 183 -6.76 6.46 -30.60
CA ARG A 183 -6.87 5.04 -30.22
C ARG A 183 -5.71 4.20 -30.73
N THR A 184 -5.13 4.64 -31.84
CA THR A 184 -3.95 4.05 -32.46
C THR A 184 -2.91 5.12 -32.72
N ILE A 185 -1.65 4.70 -32.84
CA ILE A 185 -0.54 5.62 -33.12
C ILE A 185 -0.73 6.36 -34.45
N SER A 186 -1.31 5.72 -35.46
CA SER A 186 -1.62 6.35 -36.75
C SER A 186 -2.66 7.47 -36.62
N GLU A 187 -3.71 7.26 -35.81
CA GLU A 187 -4.71 8.30 -35.53
C GLU A 187 -4.07 9.48 -34.79
N ALA A 188 -3.20 9.20 -33.82
CA ALA A 188 -2.50 10.21 -33.06
C ALA A 188 -1.57 11.06 -33.95
N LEU A 189 -0.77 10.43 -34.83
CA LEU A 189 0.10 11.11 -35.79
C LEU A 189 -0.70 11.99 -36.78
N SER A 190 -1.85 11.53 -37.25
CA SER A 190 -2.70 12.33 -38.15
C SER A 190 -3.18 13.62 -37.48
N ARG A 191 -3.61 13.53 -36.21
CA ARG A 191 -4.07 14.68 -35.42
C ARG A 191 -2.92 15.62 -35.01
N ALA A 192 -1.71 15.10 -34.87
CA ALA A 192 -0.53 15.86 -34.44
C ALA A 192 -0.14 16.97 -35.44
N ARG A 193 -0.29 16.71 -36.75
CA ARG A 193 0.16 17.57 -37.86
C ARG A 193 -0.24 19.04 -37.70
N LYS A 194 -1.46 19.32 -37.23
CA LYS A 194 -1.97 20.69 -37.06
C LYS A 194 -1.16 21.51 -36.06
N LYS A 195 -0.70 20.89 -34.97
CA LYS A 195 0.12 21.58 -33.96
C LYS A 195 1.61 21.54 -34.33
N GLU A 196 2.05 20.50 -35.01
CA GLU A 196 3.43 20.43 -35.54
C GLU A 196 3.73 21.58 -36.51
N SER A 197 2.77 21.94 -37.38
CA SER A 197 2.94 23.06 -38.32
C SER A 197 3.10 24.43 -37.66
N ILE A 198 2.82 24.56 -36.35
CA ILE A 198 3.01 25.81 -35.59
C ILE A 198 4.14 25.71 -34.56
N GLY A 199 4.94 24.63 -34.58
CA GLY A 199 6.17 24.47 -33.79
C GLY A 199 6.09 23.50 -32.61
N TYR A 200 4.93 22.87 -32.36
CA TYR A 200 4.84 21.82 -31.33
C TYR A 200 5.53 20.53 -31.79
N ARG A 201 5.92 19.71 -30.81
CA ARG A 201 6.48 18.37 -31.02
C ARG A 201 5.64 17.36 -30.24
N TYR A 202 5.86 16.06 -30.46
CA TYR A 202 5.13 15.02 -29.74
C TYR A 202 6.06 13.97 -29.11
N SER A 203 5.67 13.46 -27.94
CA SER A 203 6.16 12.21 -27.34
C SER A 203 4.94 11.34 -27.09
N TYR A 204 4.87 10.16 -27.71
CA TYR A 204 3.70 9.29 -27.59
C TYR A 204 3.83 8.36 -26.39
N ASP A 205 2.81 8.34 -25.53
CA ASP A 205 2.68 7.44 -24.38
C ASP A 205 1.69 6.34 -24.72
N MET A 206 2.18 5.11 -24.86
CA MET A 206 1.35 3.97 -25.29
C MET A 206 0.48 3.38 -24.16
N LEU A 207 0.33 4.10 -23.04
CA LEU A 207 -0.50 3.76 -21.87
C LEU A 207 -0.15 2.44 -21.14
N GLY A 208 0.77 1.64 -21.67
CA GLY A 208 1.23 0.42 -21.03
C GLY A 208 2.01 0.70 -19.74
N GLU A 209 1.58 0.05 -18.65
CA GLU A 209 2.24 0.07 -17.35
C GLU A 209 1.92 -1.21 -16.57
N ALA A 210 2.74 -1.50 -15.55
CA ALA A 210 2.52 -2.54 -14.55
C ALA A 210 2.05 -3.87 -15.16
N ALA A 211 2.87 -4.44 -16.06
CA ALA A 211 2.63 -5.79 -16.57
C ALA A 211 2.50 -6.74 -15.36
N LEU A 212 1.45 -7.54 -15.33
CA LEU A 212 1.26 -8.54 -14.28
C LEU A 212 1.77 -9.92 -14.74
N THR A 213 1.71 -10.17 -16.04
CA THR A 213 2.03 -11.45 -16.66
C THR A 213 3.11 -11.29 -17.73
N ARG A 214 3.83 -12.38 -18.08
CA ARG A 214 4.68 -12.43 -19.28
C ARG A 214 3.95 -12.05 -20.56
N VAL A 215 2.67 -12.42 -20.68
CA VAL A 215 1.83 -12.10 -21.83
C VAL A 215 1.59 -10.59 -21.94
N ASP A 216 1.30 -9.91 -20.83
CA ASP A 216 1.17 -8.45 -20.80
C ASP A 216 2.49 -7.78 -21.20
N ALA A 217 3.60 -8.25 -20.63
CA ALA A 217 4.91 -7.70 -20.94
C ALA A 217 5.29 -7.86 -22.43
N ALA A 218 4.94 -8.99 -23.04
CA ALA A 218 5.13 -9.23 -24.46
C ALA A 218 4.22 -8.35 -25.33
N ARG A 219 2.94 -8.20 -24.94
CA ARG A 219 1.97 -7.31 -25.60
C ARG A 219 2.46 -5.86 -25.60
N TYR A 220 2.89 -5.34 -24.45
CA TYR A 220 3.41 -3.98 -24.35
C TYR A 220 4.72 -3.79 -25.13
N PHE A 221 5.64 -4.74 -25.06
CA PHE A 221 6.86 -4.71 -25.88
C PHE A 221 6.54 -4.59 -27.38
N GLN A 222 5.59 -5.39 -27.87
CA GLN A 222 5.17 -5.35 -29.27
C GLN A 222 4.48 -4.03 -29.62
N ALA A 223 3.60 -3.51 -28.74
CA ALA A 223 2.95 -2.23 -28.92
C ALA A 223 3.96 -1.07 -29.01
N TYR A 224 5.01 -1.06 -28.17
CA TYR A 224 6.08 -0.08 -28.26
C TYR A 224 6.87 -0.21 -29.56
N LYS A 225 7.21 -1.43 -29.98
CA LYS A 225 7.94 -1.67 -31.24
C LYS A 225 7.15 -1.16 -32.45
N GLU A 226 5.86 -1.48 -32.53
CA GLU A 226 4.97 -1.01 -33.60
C GLU A 226 4.79 0.51 -33.60
N ALA A 227 4.71 1.11 -32.41
CA ALA A 227 4.65 2.56 -32.27
C ALA A 227 5.96 3.21 -32.76
N ILE A 228 7.12 2.69 -32.36
CA ILE A 228 8.44 3.17 -32.82
C ILE A 228 8.54 3.09 -34.35
N ASP A 229 8.19 1.95 -34.95
CA ASP A 229 8.19 1.79 -36.40
C ASP A 229 7.26 2.79 -37.09
N THR A 230 6.05 2.98 -36.54
CA THR A 230 5.06 3.88 -37.15
C THR A 230 5.46 5.34 -37.02
N ILE A 231 5.96 5.76 -35.86
CA ILE A 231 6.48 7.12 -35.62
C ILE A 231 7.67 7.37 -36.55
N GLY A 232 8.63 6.44 -36.60
CA GLY A 232 9.86 6.55 -37.37
C GLY A 232 9.62 6.68 -38.88
N ARG A 233 8.66 5.93 -39.44
CA ARG A 233 8.27 6.05 -40.86
C ARG A 233 7.65 7.39 -41.23
N HIS A 234 7.03 8.07 -40.28
CA HIS A 234 6.39 9.38 -40.48
C HIS A 234 7.27 10.55 -40.03
N ALA A 235 8.42 10.29 -39.41
CA ALA A 235 9.34 11.32 -38.96
C ALA A 235 10.03 11.98 -40.16
N ASP A 236 10.06 13.31 -40.18
CA ASP A 236 10.77 14.06 -41.21
C ASP A 236 12.28 13.87 -41.06
N LYS A 237 12.92 13.28 -42.07
CA LYS A 237 14.36 13.02 -42.08
C LYS A 237 15.19 14.30 -42.11
N ASN A 238 14.63 15.43 -42.53
CA ASN A 238 15.32 16.72 -42.55
C ASN A 238 15.38 17.39 -41.16
N MET A 239 14.56 16.94 -40.21
CA MET A 239 14.55 17.44 -38.84
C MET A 239 15.67 16.82 -38.01
N THR A 240 16.19 17.56 -37.03
CA THR A 240 17.09 16.99 -36.02
C THR A 240 16.33 16.04 -35.09
N ILE A 241 17.05 15.17 -34.39
CA ILE A 241 16.46 14.25 -33.41
C ILE A 241 15.63 14.97 -32.33
N TYR A 242 16.03 16.18 -31.94
CA TYR A 242 15.30 17.00 -30.97
C TYR A 242 14.00 17.56 -31.55
N GLN A 243 13.87 17.69 -32.87
CA GLN A 243 12.66 18.19 -33.53
C GLN A 243 11.67 17.07 -33.86
N ARG A 244 12.16 15.87 -34.18
CA ARG A 244 11.33 14.72 -34.52
C ARG A 244 10.43 14.29 -33.37
N PRO A 245 9.28 13.64 -33.66
CA PRO A 245 8.47 12.99 -32.63
C PRO A 245 9.27 11.90 -31.92
N GLY A 246 8.87 11.58 -30.69
CA GLY A 246 9.46 10.52 -29.90
C GLY A 246 8.41 9.64 -29.23
N ILE A 247 8.88 8.70 -28.41
CA ILE A 247 8.05 7.79 -27.63
C ILE A 247 8.45 7.81 -26.15
N SER A 248 7.50 7.52 -25.27
CA SER A 248 7.72 7.32 -23.85
C SER A 248 7.42 5.88 -23.46
N ILE A 249 8.30 5.28 -22.66
CA ILE A 249 8.26 3.86 -22.26
C ILE A 249 8.31 3.76 -20.75
N LYS A 250 7.49 2.89 -20.16
CA LYS A 250 7.55 2.54 -18.73
C LYS A 250 8.22 1.17 -18.57
N LEU A 251 9.15 1.03 -17.64
CA LEU A 251 9.90 -0.21 -17.46
C LEU A 251 9.03 -1.31 -16.86
N SER A 252 8.07 -0.94 -16.00
CA SER A 252 7.08 -1.87 -15.45
C SER A 252 6.20 -2.53 -16.50
N ALA A 253 6.05 -1.93 -17.69
CA ALA A 253 5.31 -2.53 -18.80
C ALA A 253 6.10 -3.66 -19.49
N LEU A 254 7.42 -3.72 -19.32
CA LEU A 254 8.29 -4.66 -20.05
C LEU A 254 8.67 -5.91 -19.24
N HIS A 255 8.35 -5.93 -17.94
CA HIS A 255 8.66 -7.06 -17.07
C HIS A 255 7.67 -7.17 -15.91
N PRO A 256 7.07 -8.35 -15.69
CA PRO A 256 5.98 -8.51 -14.72
C PRO A 256 6.45 -8.40 -13.26
N ARG A 257 7.75 -8.62 -13.02
CA ARG A 257 8.36 -8.56 -11.68
C ARG A 257 9.42 -7.46 -11.59
N TYR A 258 9.10 -6.27 -12.08
CA TYR A 258 9.99 -5.10 -12.03
C TYR A 258 10.04 -4.50 -10.61
N ASN A 259 10.86 -5.08 -9.74
CA ASN A 259 11.11 -4.65 -8.36
C ASN A 259 12.50 -5.14 -7.87
N GLU A 260 13.03 -4.54 -6.81
CA GLU A 260 14.40 -4.78 -6.34
C GLU A 260 14.65 -6.21 -5.85
N SER A 261 13.65 -6.87 -5.25
CA SER A 261 13.81 -8.27 -4.83
C SER A 261 14.03 -9.23 -5.99
N GLN A 262 13.59 -8.85 -7.19
CA GLN A 262 13.71 -9.61 -8.42
C GLN A 262 14.82 -9.05 -9.34
N ARG A 263 15.76 -8.28 -8.78
CA ARG A 263 16.82 -7.57 -9.51
C ARG A 263 17.56 -8.46 -10.50
N GLU A 264 18.00 -9.64 -10.09
CA GLU A 264 18.74 -10.54 -10.98
C GLU A 264 17.95 -10.89 -12.24
N ARG A 265 16.70 -11.32 -12.04
CA ARG A 265 15.78 -11.64 -13.13
C ARG A 265 15.53 -10.44 -14.03
N VAL A 266 15.28 -9.27 -13.43
CA VAL A 266 15.10 -8.00 -14.16
C VAL A 266 16.32 -7.69 -15.02
N MET A 267 17.52 -7.75 -14.47
CA MET A 267 18.76 -7.43 -15.20
C MET A 267 19.05 -8.41 -16.34
N ASN A 268 18.57 -9.65 -16.25
CA ASN A 268 18.69 -10.64 -17.31
C ASN A 268 17.61 -10.48 -18.40
N GLU A 269 16.37 -10.14 -18.03
CA GLU A 269 15.22 -10.18 -18.95
C GLU A 269 14.84 -8.82 -19.55
N LEU A 270 15.01 -7.73 -18.81
CA LEU A 270 14.49 -6.40 -19.18
C LEU A 270 15.47 -5.57 -20.03
N PRO A 271 16.78 -5.45 -19.70
CA PRO A 271 17.73 -4.72 -20.53
C PRO A 271 17.76 -5.17 -22.01
N PRO A 272 17.70 -6.47 -22.36
CA PRO A 272 17.63 -6.89 -23.76
C PRO A 272 16.40 -6.36 -24.50
N LYS A 273 15.23 -6.36 -23.85
CA LYS A 273 14.00 -5.79 -24.43
C LYS A 273 14.14 -4.29 -24.63
N LEU A 274 14.64 -3.59 -23.62
CA LEU A 274 14.81 -2.14 -23.71
C LEU A 274 15.85 -1.76 -24.77
N LEU A 275 16.95 -2.51 -24.89
CA LEU A 275 17.97 -2.32 -25.92
C LEU A 275 17.38 -2.52 -27.32
N ALA A 276 16.54 -3.53 -27.53
CA ALA A 276 15.88 -3.74 -28.82
C ALA A 276 14.98 -2.54 -29.22
N LEU A 277 14.24 -1.96 -28.27
CA LEU A 277 13.45 -0.75 -28.52
C LEU A 277 14.35 0.46 -28.78
N ALA A 278 15.46 0.60 -28.04
CA ALA A 278 16.45 1.66 -28.24
C ALA A 278 17.11 1.59 -29.62
N GLN A 279 17.48 0.38 -30.08
CA GLN A 279 18.04 0.14 -31.41
C GLN A 279 17.03 0.46 -32.51
N ALA A 280 15.77 0.08 -32.33
CA ALA A 280 14.69 0.44 -33.25
C ALA A 280 14.52 1.96 -33.32
N ALA A 281 14.45 2.66 -32.19
CA ALA A 281 14.36 4.12 -32.15
C ALA A 281 15.57 4.80 -32.79
N LYS A 282 16.78 4.28 -32.56
CA LYS A 282 18.02 4.71 -33.22
C LYS A 282 17.94 4.55 -34.74
N SER A 283 17.39 3.45 -35.26
CA SER A 283 17.35 3.20 -36.71
C SER A 283 16.52 4.23 -37.48
N TYR A 284 15.53 4.84 -36.84
CA TYR A 284 14.75 5.95 -37.39
C TYR A 284 15.22 7.33 -36.88
N ASP A 285 16.23 7.35 -36.02
CA ASP A 285 16.78 8.55 -35.37
C ASP A 285 15.68 9.41 -34.72
N ILE A 286 14.81 8.74 -33.93
CA ILE A 286 13.76 9.36 -33.11
C ILE A 286 14.12 9.30 -31.62
N ALA A 287 13.49 10.16 -30.82
CA ALA A 287 13.71 10.19 -29.37
C ALA A 287 12.93 9.09 -28.64
N MET A 288 13.53 8.51 -27.60
CA MET A 288 12.94 7.51 -26.72
C MET A 288 13.21 7.90 -25.26
N THR A 289 12.16 8.17 -24.49
CA THR A 289 12.26 8.58 -23.09
C THR A 289 11.76 7.48 -22.16
N ILE A 290 12.57 7.10 -21.17
CA ILE A 290 12.15 6.21 -20.08
C ILE A 290 11.43 7.04 -19.03
N ASP A 291 10.15 6.75 -18.80
CA ASP A 291 9.35 7.41 -17.77
C ASP A 291 9.80 6.97 -16.37
N ALA A 292 9.68 7.88 -15.40
CA ALA A 292 10.00 7.61 -14.00
C ALA A 292 8.73 7.17 -13.24
N GLU A 293 8.86 6.11 -12.46
CA GLU A 293 7.76 5.45 -11.74
C GLU A 293 7.89 5.68 -10.22
N GLU A 294 7.59 4.68 -9.38
CA GLU A 294 7.71 4.75 -7.93
C GLU A 294 9.17 4.86 -7.45
N SER A 295 9.36 5.43 -6.26
CA SER A 295 10.67 5.74 -5.69
C SER A 295 11.54 4.49 -5.45
N GLU A 296 10.95 3.38 -5.03
CA GLU A 296 11.68 2.12 -4.82
C GLU A 296 12.25 1.50 -6.09
N ARG A 297 11.72 1.87 -7.26
CA ARG A 297 12.19 1.40 -8.57
C ARG A 297 13.34 2.23 -9.13
N LEU A 298 13.67 3.38 -8.51
CA LEU A 298 14.67 4.30 -9.06
C LEU A 298 16.02 3.63 -9.23
N GLU A 299 16.59 3.03 -8.19
CA GLU A 299 17.93 2.41 -8.27
C GLU A 299 18.00 1.26 -9.29
N LEU A 300 16.95 0.44 -9.35
CA LEU A 300 16.84 -0.62 -10.35
C LEU A 300 16.71 -0.06 -11.77
N SER A 301 15.97 1.05 -11.95
CA SER A 301 15.88 1.73 -13.25
C SER A 301 17.24 2.26 -13.70
N LEU A 302 18.06 2.77 -12.79
CA LEU A 302 19.40 3.25 -13.10
C LEU A 302 20.31 2.11 -13.56
N ASP A 303 20.24 0.92 -12.94
CA ASP A 303 21.01 -0.25 -13.37
C ASP A 303 20.64 -0.67 -14.80
N VAL A 304 19.32 -0.75 -15.09
CA VAL A 304 18.80 -1.08 -16.41
C VAL A 304 19.22 -0.04 -17.45
N ILE A 305 19.02 1.24 -17.14
CA ILE A 305 19.35 2.36 -18.03
C ILE A 305 20.85 2.39 -18.29
N GLU A 306 21.68 2.20 -17.27
CA GLU A 306 23.13 2.19 -17.43
C GLU A 306 23.60 1.09 -18.37
N GLN A 307 23.09 -0.13 -18.21
CA GLN A 307 23.44 -1.26 -19.06
C GLN A 307 23.07 -0.98 -20.54
N VAL A 308 21.85 -0.52 -20.80
CA VAL A 308 21.41 -0.23 -22.17
C VAL A 308 22.11 1.00 -22.74
N PHE A 309 22.24 2.08 -21.98
CA PHE A 309 22.89 3.30 -22.42
C PHE A 309 24.40 3.09 -22.65
N CYS A 310 25.04 2.16 -21.95
CA CYS A 310 26.44 1.86 -22.20
C CYS A 310 26.69 0.98 -23.44
N ASP A 311 25.64 0.42 -24.06
CA ASP A 311 25.78 -0.45 -25.22
C ASP A 311 26.30 0.32 -26.46
N ASP A 312 27.30 -0.26 -27.11
CA ASP A 312 28.00 0.34 -28.25
C ASP A 312 27.13 0.37 -29.51
N SER A 313 26.12 -0.51 -29.61
CA SER A 313 25.15 -0.49 -30.71
C SER A 313 24.34 0.80 -30.76
N LEU A 314 24.33 1.60 -29.69
CA LEU A 314 23.68 2.90 -29.60
C LEU A 314 24.61 4.09 -29.91
N HIS A 315 25.89 3.85 -30.27
CA HIS A 315 26.84 4.92 -30.61
C HIS A 315 26.29 5.85 -31.71
N GLY A 316 26.54 7.16 -31.59
CA GLY A 316 26.07 8.18 -32.53
C GLY A 316 24.58 8.55 -32.44
N TRP A 317 23.80 7.92 -31.55
CA TRP A 317 22.39 8.27 -31.33
C TRP A 317 22.21 9.06 -30.03
N HIS A 318 21.63 10.26 -30.13
CA HIS A 318 21.44 11.20 -29.01
C HIS A 318 19.97 11.27 -28.52
N GLY A 319 19.17 10.26 -28.88
CA GLY A 319 17.72 10.24 -28.63
C GLY A 319 17.32 9.51 -27.37
N PHE A 320 18.27 8.86 -26.70
CA PHE A 320 18.00 8.18 -25.44
C PHE A 320 17.74 9.23 -24.35
N GLY A 321 16.63 9.07 -23.66
CA GLY A 321 16.24 9.96 -22.58
C GLY A 321 15.64 9.28 -21.37
N MET A 322 15.53 10.02 -20.28
CA MET A 322 14.87 9.59 -19.05
C MET A 322 14.15 10.74 -18.36
N ALA A 323 13.11 10.42 -17.59
CA ALA A 323 12.45 11.37 -16.73
C ALA A 323 13.11 11.43 -15.33
N VAL A 324 13.13 12.61 -14.73
CA VAL A 324 13.62 12.88 -13.38
C VAL A 324 12.53 13.59 -12.59
N GLN A 325 12.17 13.05 -11.43
CA GLN A 325 11.07 13.55 -10.60
C GLN A 325 11.57 14.45 -9.47
N SER A 326 11.42 15.76 -9.61
CA SER A 326 11.92 16.76 -8.65
C SER A 326 11.21 16.73 -7.28
N TYR A 327 10.07 16.04 -7.16
CA TYR A 327 9.44 15.81 -5.86
C TYR A 327 10.21 14.82 -4.97
N GLN A 328 11.15 14.04 -5.54
CA GLN A 328 11.98 13.10 -4.81
C GLN A 328 13.20 13.83 -4.27
N LYS A 329 13.62 13.46 -3.07
CA LYS A 329 14.80 14.04 -2.40
C LYS A 329 16.11 13.73 -3.13
N ARG A 330 16.12 12.69 -3.97
CA ARG A 330 17.27 12.23 -4.76
C ARG A 330 17.47 12.98 -6.09
N ALA A 331 16.49 13.76 -6.53
CA ALA A 331 16.45 14.28 -7.91
C ALA A 331 17.66 15.16 -8.25
N PHE A 332 18.10 16.01 -7.32
CA PHE A 332 19.22 16.93 -7.54
C PHE A 332 20.55 16.19 -7.76
N TYR A 333 20.81 15.13 -6.99
CA TYR A 333 22.02 14.30 -7.10
C TYR A 333 21.95 13.34 -8.30
N LEU A 334 20.75 12.88 -8.66
CA LEU A 334 20.55 12.05 -9.84
C LEU A 334 21.05 12.72 -11.13
N LEU A 335 20.91 14.04 -11.24
CA LEU A 335 21.40 14.80 -12.40
C LEU A 335 22.93 14.70 -12.59
N ASP A 336 23.70 14.57 -11.49
CA ASP A 336 25.16 14.41 -11.59
C ASP A 336 25.51 13.07 -12.23
N TRP A 337 24.87 12.00 -11.79
CA TRP A 337 25.05 10.66 -12.37
C TRP A 337 24.65 10.64 -13.85
N VAL A 338 23.55 11.28 -14.22
CA VAL A 338 23.11 11.36 -15.63
C VAL A 338 24.15 12.08 -16.49
N ALA A 339 24.64 13.24 -16.04
CA ALA A 339 25.64 14.01 -16.77
C ALA A 339 26.98 13.26 -16.88
N GLU A 340 27.41 12.59 -15.80
CA GLU A 340 28.60 11.75 -15.78
C GLU A 340 28.50 10.61 -16.80
N LEU A 341 27.38 9.87 -16.78
CA LEU A 341 27.11 8.77 -17.70
C LEU A 341 27.11 9.23 -19.17
N ALA A 342 26.42 10.35 -19.44
CA ALA A 342 26.34 10.96 -20.77
C ALA A 342 27.72 11.39 -21.29
N ARG A 343 28.54 12.06 -20.47
CA ARG A 343 29.91 12.46 -20.82
C ARG A 343 30.81 11.26 -21.07
N ARG A 344 30.75 10.25 -20.20
CA ARG A 344 31.55 9.00 -20.32
C ARG A 344 31.29 8.28 -21.64
N LYS A 345 30.05 8.28 -22.13
CA LYS A 345 29.67 7.64 -23.41
C LYS A 345 29.62 8.60 -24.60
N GLN A 346 30.01 9.87 -24.39
CA GLN A 346 29.93 10.95 -25.38
C GLN A 346 28.57 11.00 -26.09
N ARG A 347 27.51 10.77 -25.31
CA ARG A 347 26.14 10.68 -25.79
C ARG A 347 25.29 11.62 -24.98
N ARG A 348 24.87 12.73 -25.61
CA ARG A 348 23.94 13.65 -24.98
C ARG A 348 22.62 12.93 -24.64
N MET A 349 22.20 12.99 -23.38
CA MET A 349 20.96 12.37 -22.91
C MET A 349 19.81 13.39 -22.88
N MET A 350 18.62 13.01 -23.34
CA MET A 350 17.43 13.86 -23.24
C MET A 350 16.79 13.70 -21.84
N VAL A 351 16.84 14.73 -21.01
CA VAL A 351 16.34 14.62 -19.61
C VAL A 351 15.04 15.39 -19.44
N ARG A 352 13.96 14.65 -19.16
CA ARG A 352 12.65 15.21 -18.83
C ARG A 352 12.53 15.49 -17.35
N LEU A 353 12.67 16.76 -16.95
CA LEU A 353 12.41 17.18 -15.58
C LEU A 353 10.91 17.36 -15.36
N ILE A 354 10.34 16.51 -14.51
CA ILE A 354 8.94 16.57 -14.03
C ILE A 354 8.93 16.81 -12.51
N LYS A 355 7.76 17.16 -11.96
CA LYS A 355 7.58 17.18 -10.49
C LYS A 355 7.46 15.75 -9.95
N GLY A 356 6.40 15.04 -10.30
CA GLY A 356 6.16 13.65 -9.89
C GLY A 356 4.68 13.30 -9.97
N ALA A 357 4.38 12.00 -9.98
CA ALA A 357 3.05 11.44 -10.31
C ALA A 357 2.48 10.46 -9.26
N TYR A 358 3.27 10.08 -8.24
CA TYR A 358 2.94 9.00 -7.30
C TYR A 358 2.87 9.47 -5.83
N TRP A 359 2.75 10.78 -5.60
CA TRP A 359 3.04 11.38 -4.28
C TRP A 359 2.23 10.78 -3.14
N ASP A 360 0.92 10.61 -3.31
CA ASP A 360 0.03 10.05 -2.28
C ASP A 360 0.35 8.59 -1.96
N SER A 361 0.66 7.80 -2.99
CA SER A 361 1.05 6.40 -2.90
C SER A 361 2.40 6.25 -2.18
N GLU A 362 3.36 7.16 -2.44
CA GLU A 362 4.64 7.21 -1.72
C GLU A 362 4.45 7.51 -0.23
N ILE A 363 3.56 8.46 0.12
CA ILE A 363 3.23 8.77 1.52
C ILE A 363 2.58 7.55 2.19
N LYS A 364 1.52 6.99 1.59
CA LYS A 364 0.79 5.83 2.13
C LYS A 364 1.72 4.63 2.33
N LYS A 365 2.52 4.28 1.31
CA LYS A 365 3.42 3.14 1.35
C LYS A 365 4.49 3.29 2.43
N THR A 366 5.11 4.47 2.52
CA THR A 366 6.11 4.78 3.55
C THR A 366 5.55 4.69 4.96
N GLN A 367 4.31 5.18 5.19
CA GLN A 367 3.59 5.03 6.46
C GLN A 367 3.28 3.58 6.79
N MET A 368 2.70 2.84 5.83
CA MET A 368 2.35 1.42 5.99
C MET A 368 3.58 0.57 6.34
N GLN A 369 4.71 0.82 5.69
CA GLN A 369 5.96 0.10 5.89
C GLN A 369 6.73 0.56 7.15
N GLY A 370 6.33 1.65 7.81
CA GLY A 370 7.00 2.14 9.02
C GLY A 370 8.43 2.60 8.77
N LEU A 371 8.72 3.19 7.61
CA LEU A 371 10.09 3.58 7.23
C LEU A 371 10.53 4.89 7.90
N SER A 372 11.82 5.19 7.88
CA SER A 372 12.44 6.31 8.61
C SER A 372 11.94 7.70 8.19
N GLY A 373 11.59 7.88 6.91
CA GLY A 373 11.12 9.14 6.37
C GLY A 373 10.64 9.00 4.92
N TYR A 374 9.98 10.03 4.42
CA TYR A 374 9.43 10.04 3.07
C TYR A 374 10.52 10.20 2.00
N PRO A 375 10.43 9.48 0.86
CA PRO A 375 11.36 9.63 -0.25
C PRO A 375 11.05 10.86 -1.11
N VAL A 376 9.88 11.47 -0.87
CA VAL A 376 9.36 12.67 -1.51
C VAL A 376 9.24 13.82 -0.51
N PHE A 377 9.18 15.05 -1.02
CA PHE A 377 8.86 16.22 -0.20
C PHE A 377 7.38 16.20 0.23
N THR A 378 7.12 16.54 1.49
CA THR A 378 5.76 16.55 2.07
C THR A 378 5.02 17.86 1.83
N ARG A 379 5.70 18.90 1.36
CA ARG A 379 5.12 20.19 0.99
C ARG A 379 5.27 20.45 -0.50
N LYS A 380 4.18 20.89 -1.14
CA LYS A 380 4.20 21.22 -2.58
C LYS A 380 5.23 22.30 -2.92
N VAL A 381 5.37 23.33 -2.08
CA VAL A 381 6.36 24.41 -2.30
C VAL A 381 7.81 23.90 -2.27
N PHE A 382 8.11 22.87 -1.47
CA PHE A 382 9.44 22.25 -1.45
C PHE A 382 9.74 21.49 -2.74
N THR A 383 8.72 20.85 -3.33
CA THR A 383 8.83 20.29 -4.69
C THR A 383 9.08 21.38 -5.74
N ASP A 384 8.46 22.57 -5.60
CA ASP A 384 8.71 23.69 -6.52
C ASP A 384 10.14 24.22 -6.41
N VAL A 385 10.68 24.37 -5.19
CA VAL A 385 12.08 24.76 -4.97
C VAL A 385 13.03 23.70 -5.55
N SER A 386 12.77 22.42 -5.30
CA SER A 386 13.56 21.33 -5.88
C SER A 386 13.52 21.34 -7.42
N PHE A 387 12.35 21.59 -8.01
CA PHE A 387 12.21 21.75 -9.47
C PHE A 387 13.08 22.90 -9.98
N GLN A 388 13.07 24.05 -9.29
CA GLN A 388 13.88 25.23 -9.65
C GLN A 388 15.39 24.96 -9.52
N ALA A 389 15.83 24.33 -8.43
CA ALA A 389 17.22 23.93 -8.24
C ALA A 389 17.69 22.94 -9.32
N CYS A 390 16.89 21.91 -9.60
CA CYS A 390 17.17 20.93 -10.66
C CYS A 390 17.19 21.58 -12.05
N ALA A 391 16.28 22.50 -12.34
CA ALA A 391 16.24 23.19 -13.62
C ALA A 391 17.48 24.06 -13.86
N LYS A 392 17.91 24.83 -12.84
CA LYS A 392 19.17 25.59 -12.87
C LYS A 392 20.37 24.68 -13.10
N LYS A 393 20.43 23.54 -12.41
CA LYS A 393 21.51 22.56 -12.56
C LYS A 393 21.54 21.94 -13.95
N LEU A 394 20.39 21.57 -14.52
CA LEU A 394 20.32 21.06 -15.90
C LEU A 394 20.91 22.04 -16.92
N LEU A 395 20.68 23.34 -16.72
CA LEU A 395 21.19 24.38 -17.62
C LEU A 395 22.71 24.57 -17.54
N THR A 396 23.38 24.06 -16.50
CA THR A 396 24.85 24.04 -16.42
C THR A 396 25.48 22.77 -17.02
N MET A 397 24.66 21.82 -17.46
CA MET A 397 25.08 20.50 -17.96
C MET A 397 24.66 20.26 -19.41
N THR A 398 24.46 21.33 -20.17
CA THR A 398 23.88 21.28 -21.52
C THR A 398 24.79 20.61 -22.57
N ASP A 399 26.09 20.49 -22.27
CA ASP A 399 27.05 19.68 -23.03
C ASP A 399 26.68 18.19 -23.02
N ALA A 400 26.19 17.71 -21.89
CA ALA A 400 25.89 16.30 -21.63
C ALA A 400 24.39 15.98 -21.70
N ILE A 401 23.54 16.98 -21.47
CA ILE A 401 22.10 16.82 -21.34
C ILE A 401 21.37 17.77 -22.28
N TYR A 402 20.33 17.26 -22.95
CA TYR A 402 19.31 18.08 -23.60
C TYR A 402 18.14 18.28 -22.61
N PRO A 403 17.94 19.49 -22.05
CA PRO A 403 16.92 19.71 -21.02
C PRO A 403 15.51 19.75 -21.63
N GLN A 404 14.59 19.00 -21.02
CA GLN A 404 13.17 18.99 -21.36
C GLN A 404 12.34 19.32 -20.11
N PHE A 405 11.82 20.55 -20.02
CA PHE A 405 11.11 21.01 -18.82
C PHE A 405 9.60 20.77 -18.92
N ALA A 406 9.11 19.74 -18.23
CA ALA A 406 7.71 19.35 -18.26
C ALA A 406 6.93 19.99 -17.10
N THR A 407 6.12 21.02 -17.39
CA THR A 407 5.35 21.75 -16.37
C THR A 407 4.18 22.51 -16.97
N HIS A 408 3.07 22.63 -16.23
CA HIS A 408 1.94 23.51 -16.58
C HIS A 408 1.91 24.78 -15.72
N ASN A 409 2.91 24.97 -14.87
CA ASN A 409 2.97 26.09 -13.95
C ASN A 409 3.62 27.30 -14.62
N ALA A 410 2.87 28.38 -14.79
CA ALA A 410 3.34 29.60 -15.47
C ALA A 410 4.54 30.26 -14.77
N TYR A 411 4.62 30.21 -13.43
CA TYR A 411 5.81 30.68 -12.70
C TYR A 411 7.04 29.86 -13.07
N SER A 412 6.94 28.53 -13.05
CA SER A 412 8.06 27.65 -13.44
C SER A 412 8.51 27.91 -14.87
N VAL A 413 7.58 28.16 -15.79
CA VAL A 413 7.88 28.53 -17.18
C VAL A 413 8.60 29.87 -17.27
N ALA A 414 8.06 30.91 -16.63
CA ALA A 414 8.68 32.24 -16.60
C ALA A 414 10.08 32.20 -15.97
N MET A 415 10.25 31.43 -14.89
CA MET A 415 11.53 31.19 -14.23
C MET A 415 12.56 30.61 -15.22
N ILE A 416 12.20 29.54 -15.95
CA ILE A 416 13.08 28.95 -16.95
C ILE A 416 13.41 29.98 -18.06
N LEU A 417 12.41 30.70 -18.58
CA LEU A 417 12.61 31.70 -19.64
C LEU A 417 13.58 32.81 -19.23
N ASN A 418 13.54 33.27 -17.98
CA ASN A 418 14.47 34.28 -17.47
C ASN A 418 15.87 33.72 -17.26
N ILE A 419 16.01 32.46 -16.82
CA ILE A 419 17.32 31.84 -16.57
C ILE A 419 18.02 31.50 -17.87
N VAL A 420 17.31 31.00 -18.88
CA VAL A 420 17.92 30.63 -20.18
C VAL A 420 18.29 31.85 -21.03
N GLY A 421 17.64 32.99 -20.84
CA GLY A 421 17.88 34.21 -21.62
C GLY A 421 17.75 33.95 -23.13
N ASN A 422 18.88 34.04 -23.86
CA ASN A 422 18.94 33.79 -25.31
C ASN A 422 19.28 32.34 -25.70
N TYR A 423 19.58 31.47 -24.73
CA TYR A 423 19.81 30.04 -25.00
C TYR A 423 18.52 29.40 -25.54
N ARG A 424 18.62 28.55 -26.57
CA ARG A 424 17.46 27.93 -27.24
C ARG A 424 17.59 26.41 -27.44
N ASP A 425 18.67 25.80 -26.94
CA ASP A 425 18.92 24.37 -27.07
C ASP A 425 18.32 23.58 -25.89
N PHE A 426 17.01 23.75 -25.71
CA PHE A 426 16.17 23.04 -24.74
C PHE A 426 14.73 22.97 -25.29
N GLU A 427 13.83 22.27 -24.61
CA GLU A 427 12.40 22.36 -24.89
C GLU A 427 11.56 22.39 -23.61
N PHE A 428 10.35 22.92 -23.72
CA PHE A 428 9.31 22.66 -22.73
C PHE A 428 8.55 21.38 -23.08
N GLN A 429 7.81 20.83 -22.12
CA GLN A 429 6.84 19.79 -22.38
C GLN A 429 5.54 20.02 -21.62
N CYS A 430 4.44 19.57 -22.21
CA CYS A 430 3.13 19.56 -21.59
C CYS A 430 2.39 18.27 -21.90
N LEU A 431 1.18 18.13 -21.37
CA LEU A 431 0.34 16.96 -21.58
C LEU A 431 -0.70 17.28 -22.64
N HIS A 432 -1.09 16.29 -23.43
CA HIS A 432 -2.23 16.44 -24.31
C HIS A 432 -3.50 16.82 -23.52
N GLY A 433 -4.30 17.72 -24.09
CA GLY A 433 -5.49 18.27 -23.43
C GLY A 433 -5.21 19.29 -22.32
N MET A 434 -3.94 19.61 -22.01
CA MET A 434 -3.59 20.47 -20.88
C MET A 434 -2.48 21.47 -21.19
N GLY A 435 -2.63 22.71 -20.70
CA GLY A 435 -1.63 23.77 -20.87
C GLY A 435 -1.53 24.32 -22.28
N ASN A 436 -2.53 24.06 -23.13
CA ASN A 436 -2.60 24.58 -24.50
C ASN A 436 -2.53 26.12 -24.48
N GLU A 437 -3.34 26.74 -23.63
CA GLU A 437 -3.47 28.19 -23.52
C GLU A 437 -2.16 28.84 -23.07
N LEU A 438 -1.38 28.15 -22.24
CA LEU A 438 -0.08 28.60 -21.77
C LEU A 438 0.96 28.53 -22.89
N TYR A 439 1.08 27.36 -23.55
CA TYR A 439 2.13 27.12 -24.53
C TYR A 439 1.86 27.75 -25.89
N GLU A 440 0.60 28.10 -26.22
CA GLU A 440 0.29 28.92 -27.40
C GLU A 440 0.85 30.35 -27.30
N GLN A 441 1.23 30.81 -26.10
CA GLN A 441 1.96 32.07 -25.91
C GLN A 441 3.47 31.93 -26.09
N ILE A 442 3.99 30.71 -26.29
CA ILE A 442 5.43 30.42 -26.26
C ILE A 442 5.87 29.82 -27.59
N VAL A 443 5.17 28.79 -28.06
CA VAL A 443 5.60 27.92 -29.18
C VAL A 443 5.57 28.61 -30.55
N PRO A 444 4.52 29.35 -30.93
CA PRO A 444 4.45 29.91 -32.28
C PRO A 444 5.63 30.85 -32.57
N ALA A 445 6.13 30.84 -33.82
CA ALA A 445 7.23 31.71 -34.25
C ALA A 445 6.91 33.21 -34.07
N LYS A 446 5.62 33.59 -34.15
CA LYS A 446 5.13 34.95 -33.86
C LYS A 446 5.14 35.35 -32.38
N ARG A 447 5.53 34.42 -31.49
CA ARG A 447 5.65 34.60 -30.03
C ARG A 447 7.11 34.48 -29.63
N LEU A 448 7.49 33.43 -28.88
CA LEU A 448 8.88 33.20 -28.45
C LEU A 448 9.61 32.17 -29.32
N GLY A 449 8.88 31.37 -30.13
CA GLY A 449 9.46 30.34 -30.99
C GLY A 449 10.16 29.22 -30.23
N ILE A 450 9.87 29.03 -28.93
CA ILE A 450 10.50 28.00 -28.10
C ILE A 450 9.64 26.73 -28.17
N PRO A 451 10.22 25.57 -28.54
CA PRO A 451 9.44 24.36 -28.76
C PRO A 451 8.81 23.84 -27.46
N CYS A 452 7.61 23.28 -27.59
CA CYS A 452 6.97 22.49 -26.55
C CYS A 452 6.60 21.11 -27.11
N ARG A 453 7.04 20.05 -26.45
CA ARG A 453 6.66 18.68 -26.78
C ARG A 453 5.42 18.26 -25.98
N ILE A 454 4.38 17.87 -26.68
CA ILE A 454 3.15 17.34 -26.09
C ILE A 454 3.35 15.85 -25.84
N TYR A 455 3.27 15.46 -24.57
CA TYR A 455 3.15 14.07 -24.15
C TYR A 455 1.73 13.59 -24.41
N ALA A 456 1.57 12.68 -25.37
CA ALA A 456 0.32 12.34 -26.01
C ALA A 456 -0.06 10.88 -25.75
N PRO A 457 -1.10 10.62 -24.93
CA PRO A 457 -1.58 9.28 -24.66
C PRO A 457 -2.19 8.64 -25.90
N VAL A 458 -1.84 7.38 -26.15
CA VAL A 458 -2.29 6.58 -27.28
C VAL A 458 -2.62 5.17 -26.80
N GLY A 459 -3.85 4.73 -27.02
CA GLY A 459 -4.26 3.37 -26.68
C GLY A 459 -5.77 3.22 -26.66
N SER A 460 -6.22 2.00 -26.38
CA SER A 460 -7.64 1.69 -26.29
C SER A 460 -8.30 2.42 -25.13
N HIS A 461 -9.64 2.47 -25.13
CA HIS A 461 -10.40 2.99 -24.00
C HIS A 461 -10.20 2.17 -22.72
N GLU A 462 -9.86 0.89 -22.82
CA GLU A 462 -9.62 0.00 -21.67
C GLU A 462 -8.28 0.29 -20.97
N ASP A 463 -7.23 0.57 -21.76
CA ASP A 463 -5.87 0.89 -21.28
C ASP A 463 -5.76 2.33 -20.73
N LEU A 464 -6.67 3.24 -21.12
CA LEU A 464 -6.67 4.66 -20.72
C LEU A 464 -6.93 4.90 -19.23
N LEU A 465 -7.68 4.02 -18.59
CA LEU A 465 -8.44 4.37 -17.40
C LEU A 465 -7.63 4.46 -16.09
N PRO A 466 -6.68 3.55 -15.80
CA PRO A 466 -5.79 3.69 -14.64
C PRO A 466 -4.92 4.95 -14.77
N TYR A 467 -4.47 5.23 -15.99
CA TYR A 467 -3.78 6.45 -16.34
C TYR A 467 -4.66 7.69 -16.10
N LEU A 468 -5.94 7.65 -16.48
CA LEU A 468 -6.85 8.79 -16.38
C LEU A 468 -7.09 9.19 -14.92
N VAL A 469 -7.32 8.23 -14.00
CA VAL A 469 -7.53 8.55 -12.56
C VAL A 469 -6.32 9.26 -11.97
N ARG A 470 -5.10 8.72 -12.17
CA ARG A 470 -3.86 9.37 -11.70
C ARG A 470 -3.66 10.74 -12.36
N ARG A 471 -3.91 10.86 -13.66
CA ARG A 471 -3.81 12.11 -14.41
C ARG A 471 -4.74 13.20 -13.86
N LEU A 472 -5.92 12.80 -13.39
CA LEU A 472 -6.89 13.71 -12.77
C LEU A 472 -6.46 14.10 -11.36
N LEU A 473 -5.96 13.17 -10.54
CA LEU A 473 -5.45 13.49 -9.20
C LEU A 473 -4.30 14.52 -9.26
N GLU A 474 -3.37 14.34 -10.19
CA GLU A 474 -2.25 15.28 -10.42
C GLU A 474 -2.71 16.72 -10.66
N ASN A 475 -3.83 16.90 -11.36
CA ASN A 475 -4.25 18.20 -11.87
C ASN A 475 -5.50 18.78 -11.17
N GLY A 476 -6.31 17.91 -10.56
CA GLY A 476 -7.47 18.25 -9.76
C GLY A 476 -7.11 18.64 -8.33
N ALA A 477 -6.00 18.16 -7.76
CA ALA A 477 -5.64 18.52 -6.38
C ALA A 477 -5.70 20.04 -6.12
N ASN A 478 -6.24 20.47 -4.97
CA ASN A 478 -6.39 21.89 -4.61
C ASN A 478 -5.07 22.68 -4.65
N SER A 479 -3.94 21.99 -4.52
CA SER A 479 -2.59 22.56 -4.61
C SER A 479 -2.05 22.68 -6.04
N SER A 480 -2.73 22.07 -7.03
CA SER A 480 -2.34 22.10 -8.44
C SER A 480 -2.55 23.48 -9.05
N PHE A 481 -1.60 23.93 -9.86
CA PHE A 481 -1.69 25.21 -10.57
C PHE A 481 -2.85 25.22 -11.57
N VAL A 482 -3.11 24.08 -12.23
CA VAL A 482 -4.18 23.95 -13.23
C VAL A 482 -5.55 24.10 -12.58
N ASN A 483 -5.74 23.62 -11.35
CA ASN A 483 -6.96 23.86 -10.60
C ASN A 483 -7.05 25.32 -10.12
N ARG A 484 -5.98 25.85 -9.51
CA ARG A 484 -5.98 27.22 -8.95
C ARG A 484 -6.13 28.34 -10.00
N ILE A 485 -5.69 28.13 -11.24
CA ILE A 485 -5.84 29.13 -12.31
C ILE A 485 -7.29 29.22 -12.82
N VAL A 486 -8.11 28.17 -12.60
CA VAL A 486 -9.55 28.15 -12.92
C VAL A 486 -10.33 29.07 -11.99
N ASP A 487 -9.93 29.18 -10.72
CA ASP A 487 -10.57 30.08 -9.77
C ASP A 487 -10.30 31.55 -10.16
N GLU A 488 -11.30 32.21 -10.75
CA GLU A 488 -11.22 33.62 -11.14
C GLU A 488 -11.11 34.56 -9.93
N LYS A 489 -11.57 34.13 -8.75
CA LYS A 489 -11.55 34.93 -7.51
C LYS A 489 -10.16 34.89 -6.84
N ALA A 490 -9.34 33.89 -7.15
CA ALA A 490 -7.98 33.79 -6.63
C ALA A 490 -7.10 34.95 -7.18
N PRO A 491 -6.43 35.75 -6.33
CA PRO A 491 -5.54 36.81 -6.78
C PRO A 491 -4.35 36.23 -7.57
N ILE A 492 -4.02 36.82 -8.72
CA ILE A 492 -2.92 36.37 -9.59
C ILE A 492 -1.59 36.37 -8.82
N SER A 493 -1.39 37.33 -7.92
CA SER A 493 -0.20 37.41 -7.05
C SER A 493 0.06 36.10 -6.29
N THR A 494 -1.00 35.39 -5.87
CA THR A 494 -0.85 34.10 -5.17
C THR A 494 -0.52 32.91 -6.07
N LEU A 495 -0.68 33.05 -7.39
CA LEU A 495 -0.36 32.04 -8.41
C LEU A 495 1.09 32.16 -8.91
N VAL A 496 1.67 33.35 -8.81
CA VAL A 496 3.03 33.69 -9.24
C VAL A 496 3.98 33.95 -8.08
N ASP A 497 3.61 33.46 -6.89
CA ASP A 497 4.43 33.55 -5.68
C ASP A 497 5.78 32.87 -5.87
N ASP A 498 6.81 33.45 -5.26
CA ASP A 498 8.16 32.88 -5.27
C ASP A 498 8.23 31.64 -4.36
N PRO A 499 8.52 30.44 -4.90
CA PRO A 499 8.63 29.25 -4.08
C PRO A 499 9.79 29.32 -3.09
N VAL A 500 10.89 30.04 -3.39
CA VAL A 500 12.04 30.15 -2.48
C VAL A 500 11.69 30.99 -1.27
N SER A 501 11.15 32.20 -1.47
CA SER A 501 10.65 33.06 -0.39
C SER A 501 9.62 32.33 0.49
N LYS A 502 8.69 31.59 -0.13
CA LYS A 502 7.67 30.84 0.60
C LYS A 502 8.24 29.64 1.36
N ALA A 503 9.23 28.96 0.80
CA ALA A 503 9.93 27.87 1.49
C ALA A 503 10.72 28.39 2.70
N ASN A 504 11.40 29.54 2.58
CA ASN A 504 12.12 30.18 3.69
C ASN A 504 11.23 30.45 4.91
N GLN A 505 9.97 30.85 4.71
CA GLN A 505 8.99 31.05 5.80
C GLN A 505 8.57 29.75 6.50
N LEU A 506 8.79 28.60 5.86
CA LEU A 506 8.43 27.27 6.35
C LEU A 506 9.65 26.48 6.83
N LEU A 507 10.87 27.01 6.64
CA LEU A 507 12.08 26.44 7.22
C LEU A 507 11.96 26.40 8.75
N GLY A 508 12.39 25.29 9.35
CA GLY A 508 12.23 25.03 10.78
C GLY A 508 10.86 24.49 11.21
N LYS A 509 9.90 24.28 10.27
CA LYS A 509 8.59 23.70 10.56
C LYS A 509 8.34 22.44 9.74
N ILE A 510 8.42 21.27 10.39
CA ILE A 510 7.95 20.00 9.78
C ILE A 510 6.48 20.11 9.37
N ASN A 511 6.07 19.36 8.35
CA ASN A 511 4.66 19.32 7.96
C ASN A 511 3.84 18.57 9.01
N GLN A 512 3.16 19.31 9.89
CA GLN A 512 2.36 18.74 10.98
C GLN A 512 1.10 18.00 10.48
N ASN A 513 0.65 18.25 9.25
CA ASN A 513 -0.50 17.57 8.67
C ASN A 513 -0.15 16.19 8.10
N ILE A 514 1.14 15.87 7.97
CA ILE A 514 1.62 14.58 7.47
C ILE A 514 2.61 14.04 8.51
N PRO A 515 2.14 13.30 9.53
CA PRO A 515 3.02 12.77 10.56
C PRO A 515 4.05 11.84 9.93
N LEU A 516 5.26 11.77 10.48
CA LEU A 516 6.23 10.75 10.08
C LEU A 516 5.66 9.34 10.36
N PRO A 517 6.12 8.29 9.65
CA PRO A 517 5.64 6.94 9.88
C PRO A 517 5.74 6.48 11.34
N SER A 518 6.79 6.90 12.06
CA SER A 518 6.99 6.61 13.49
C SER A 518 5.96 7.27 14.41
N ALA A 519 5.30 8.34 13.95
CA ALA A 519 4.41 9.20 14.72
C ALA A 519 2.95 9.13 14.25
N ILE A 520 2.59 8.21 13.35
CA ILE A 520 1.23 8.12 12.78
C ILE A 520 0.14 7.80 13.83
N PHE A 521 0.53 7.21 14.96
CA PHE A 521 -0.36 6.89 16.09
C PHE A 521 -0.14 7.79 17.31
N SER A 522 0.61 8.89 17.16
CA SER A 522 0.81 9.87 18.22
C SER A 522 -0.50 10.62 18.53
N PRO A 523 -0.75 11.03 19.80
CA PRO A 523 0.11 10.85 20.97
C PRO A 523 -0.05 9.50 21.68
N GLU A 524 -0.90 8.60 21.19
CA GLU A 524 -1.23 7.35 21.89
C GLU A 524 -0.02 6.40 22.01
N ARG A 525 0.74 6.24 20.91
CA ARG A 525 1.94 5.39 20.88
C ARG A 525 2.87 5.71 19.73
N LYS A 526 4.14 5.31 19.86
CA LYS A 526 5.09 5.23 18.75
C LYS A 526 4.76 4.01 17.86
N ASN A 527 4.84 4.19 16.54
CA ASN A 527 4.69 3.10 15.57
C ASN A 527 5.97 2.24 15.51
N SER A 528 5.83 0.95 15.21
CA SER A 528 6.96 0.06 14.91
C SER A 528 7.72 0.50 13.65
N SER A 529 9.04 0.35 13.66
CA SER A 529 9.89 0.67 12.50
C SER A 529 10.08 -0.55 11.58
N GLY A 530 9.95 -0.37 10.27
CA GLY A 530 10.19 -1.40 9.26
C GLY A 530 11.60 -1.41 8.70
N PHE A 531 11.78 -2.11 7.58
CA PHE A 531 13.03 -2.22 6.86
C PHE A 531 12.79 -2.03 5.36
N ASP A 532 13.58 -1.18 4.72
CA ASP A 532 13.47 -0.88 3.30
C ASP A 532 14.44 -1.76 2.50
N PHE A 533 13.93 -2.84 1.89
CA PHE A 533 14.75 -3.72 1.06
C PHE A 533 15.14 -3.10 -0.30
N SER A 534 14.64 -1.91 -0.63
CA SER A 534 15.12 -1.13 -1.78
C SER A 534 16.30 -0.22 -1.44
N ASP A 535 16.63 -0.07 -0.16
CA ASP A 535 17.82 0.66 0.28
C ASP A 535 19.04 -0.27 0.33
N ARG A 536 19.90 -0.13 -0.69
CA ARG A 536 21.08 -0.99 -0.88
C ARG A 536 22.13 -0.83 0.23
N GLU A 537 22.27 0.36 0.83
CA GLU A 537 23.17 0.55 1.98
C GLU A 537 22.63 -0.18 3.21
N ALA A 538 21.32 -0.06 3.48
CA ALA A 538 20.68 -0.77 4.59
C ALA A 538 20.75 -2.29 4.41
N VAL A 539 20.49 -2.81 3.21
CA VAL A 539 20.60 -4.25 2.88
C VAL A 539 22.03 -4.75 3.06
N ALA A 540 23.03 -3.99 2.61
CA ALA A 540 24.43 -4.36 2.79
C ALA A 540 24.84 -4.39 4.27
N ALA A 541 24.37 -3.43 5.08
CA ALA A 541 24.60 -3.43 6.53
C ALA A 541 23.97 -4.65 7.22
N LEU A 542 22.74 -5.01 6.84
CA LEU A 542 22.07 -6.21 7.38
C LEU A 542 22.79 -7.50 6.98
N LYS A 543 23.27 -7.57 5.73
CA LYS A 543 24.09 -8.70 5.24
C LYS A 543 25.37 -8.87 6.05
N GLN A 544 26.05 -7.77 6.40
CA GLN A 544 27.24 -7.81 7.24
C GLN A 544 26.90 -8.34 8.65
N GLN A 545 25.80 -7.89 9.26
CA GLN A 545 25.36 -8.41 10.56
C GLN A 545 25.13 -9.93 10.53
N TYR A 546 24.61 -10.47 9.43
CA TYR A 546 24.45 -11.93 9.27
C TYR A 546 25.75 -12.68 9.03
N ALA A 547 26.75 -12.05 8.40
CA ALA A 547 28.07 -12.65 8.26
C ALA A 547 28.78 -12.81 9.61
N ASP A 548 28.51 -11.89 10.55
CA ASP A 548 29.12 -11.85 11.88
C ASP A 548 28.35 -12.68 12.94
N MET A 549 27.17 -13.24 12.59
CA MET A 549 26.29 -13.97 13.52
C MET A 549 26.41 -15.49 13.34
N ASP A 550 26.46 -16.26 14.46
CA ASP A 550 26.30 -17.72 14.41
C ASP A 550 24.83 -18.11 14.26
N LEU A 551 24.44 -18.45 13.03
CA LEU A 551 23.08 -18.83 12.64
C LEU A 551 22.81 -20.33 12.75
N SER A 552 23.73 -21.13 13.30
CA SER A 552 23.70 -22.59 13.19
C SER A 552 23.42 -23.34 14.49
N ARG A 553 23.39 -22.66 15.63
CA ARG A 553 23.42 -23.30 16.96
C ARG A 553 22.58 -22.60 18.01
N TRP A 554 21.31 -22.33 17.71
CA TRP A 554 20.41 -21.83 18.75
C TRP A 554 19.99 -22.91 19.74
N GLN A 555 19.71 -22.52 20.98
CA GLN A 555 19.25 -23.41 22.03
C GLN A 555 17.95 -22.87 22.63
N ALA A 556 16.94 -23.74 22.70
CA ALA A 556 15.68 -23.51 23.39
C ALA A 556 15.57 -24.48 24.57
N LYS A 557 15.07 -24.00 25.71
CA LYS A 557 14.83 -24.81 26.90
C LYS A 557 13.76 -24.15 27.76
N PRO A 558 13.20 -24.84 28.77
CA PRO A 558 12.33 -24.20 29.74
C PRO A 558 13.03 -22.98 30.37
N VAL A 559 12.37 -21.83 30.33
CA VAL A 559 12.83 -20.60 30.99
C VAL A 559 11.96 -20.41 32.21
N ILE A 560 12.41 -20.96 33.34
CA ILE A 560 11.66 -21.04 34.60
C ILE A 560 12.45 -20.40 35.74
N ALA A 561 11.75 -19.84 36.73
CA ALA A 561 12.39 -19.05 37.78
C ALA A 561 13.20 -19.93 38.74
N GLY A 562 14.48 -19.63 38.93
CA GLY A 562 15.31 -20.27 39.95
C GLY A 562 15.63 -21.75 39.72
N ARG A 563 15.38 -22.27 38.52
CA ARG A 563 15.65 -23.67 38.14
C ARG A 563 16.12 -23.74 36.69
N ASP A 564 17.08 -24.62 36.40
CA ASP A 564 17.36 -25.03 35.03
C ASP A 564 16.50 -26.26 34.72
N GLY A 565 15.56 -26.11 33.80
CA GLY A 565 14.54 -27.12 33.50
C GLY A 565 14.79 -27.85 32.18
N GLY A 566 14.00 -28.91 31.97
CA GLY A 566 13.97 -29.70 30.74
C GLY A 566 14.97 -30.85 30.69
N GLN A 567 14.75 -31.76 29.74
CA GLN A 567 15.71 -32.79 29.36
C GLN A 567 16.20 -32.53 27.92
N VAL A 568 17.50 -32.70 27.70
CA VAL A 568 18.12 -32.72 26.36
C VAL A 568 17.58 -34.00 25.66
N ASP A 569 16.98 -34.06 24.47
CA ASP A 569 17.26 -33.31 23.24
C ASP A 569 16.24 -33.56 22.10
N ARG A 570 15.87 -32.52 21.34
CA ARG A 570 15.40 -32.66 19.94
C ARG A 570 16.05 -31.59 19.07
N SER A 571 16.49 -31.97 17.87
CA SER A 571 16.91 -30.99 16.87
C SER A 571 15.73 -30.18 16.35
N VAL A 572 15.89 -28.86 16.32
CA VAL A 572 14.99 -27.96 15.59
C VAL A 572 15.57 -27.79 14.20
N THR A 573 14.79 -28.17 13.19
CA THR A 573 15.22 -28.21 11.79
C THR A 573 14.51 -27.14 10.98
N SER A 574 15.18 -26.61 9.98
CA SER A 574 14.61 -25.63 9.07
C SER A 574 13.60 -26.27 8.11
N PRO A 575 12.40 -25.73 7.90
CA PRO A 575 11.43 -26.33 6.98
C PRO A 575 11.90 -26.34 5.52
N GLN A 576 12.75 -25.38 5.13
CA GLN A 576 13.35 -25.35 3.79
C GLN A 576 14.47 -26.36 3.60
N GLN A 577 15.12 -26.79 4.69
CA GLN A 577 16.24 -27.75 4.68
C GLN A 577 16.21 -28.64 5.95
N PRO A 578 15.28 -29.61 6.03
CA PRO A 578 15.08 -30.44 7.22
C PRO A 578 16.33 -31.24 7.64
N GLY A 579 17.18 -31.59 6.68
CA GLY A 579 18.46 -32.27 6.94
C GLY A 579 19.51 -31.42 7.68
N ARG A 580 19.26 -30.11 7.87
CA ARG A 580 20.18 -29.18 8.54
C ARG A 580 19.52 -28.56 9.78
N PRO A 581 19.88 -29.02 11.00
CA PRO A 581 19.42 -28.39 12.23
C PRO A 581 19.84 -26.92 12.32
N VAL A 582 18.93 -26.08 12.81
CA VAL A 582 19.16 -24.65 13.12
C VAL A 582 19.37 -24.43 14.62
N GLY A 583 18.99 -25.42 15.43
CA GLY A 583 19.18 -25.39 16.87
C GLY A 583 18.73 -26.69 17.54
N ARG A 584 18.62 -26.63 18.87
CA ARG A 584 18.16 -27.74 19.71
C ARG A 584 17.14 -27.22 20.73
N VAL A 585 16.17 -28.06 21.08
CA VAL A 585 15.18 -27.77 22.11
C VAL A 585 15.17 -28.85 23.17
N SER A 586 15.12 -28.44 24.44
CA SER A 586 14.75 -29.28 25.57
C SER A 586 13.27 -29.03 25.91
N ASP A 587 12.48 -30.10 25.95
CA ASP A 587 11.07 -30.00 26.34
C ASP A 587 10.92 -29.94 27.85
N ALA A 588 9.89 -29.24 28.33
CA ALA A 588 9.54 -29.14 29.73
C ALA A 588 9.05 -30.48 30.28
N THR A 589 9.49 -30.81 31.50
CA THR A 589 9.02 -31.98 32.23
C THR A 589 7.80 -31.65 33.10
N ARG A 590 7.14 -32.67 33.65
CA ARG A 590 6.05 -32.46 34.63
C ARG A 590 6.51 -31.72 35.88
N GLU A 591 7.75 -31.95 36.31
CA GLU A 591 8.33 -31.23 37.45
C GLU A 591 8.57 -29.75 37.14
N ASP A 592 8.97 -29.43 35.90
CA ASP A 592 9.13 -28.05 35.45
C ASP A 592 7.77 -27.33 35.42
N ILE A 593 6.71 -28.01 34.98
CA ILE A 593 5.33 -27.49 35.00
C ILE A 593 4.91 -27.12 36.42
N ASP A 594 5.03 -28.05 37.37
CA ASP A 594 4.62 -27.81 38.75
C ASP A 594 5.44 -26.71 39.42
N TRP A 595 6.76 -26.70 39.17
CA TRP A 595 7.66 -25.67 39.66
C TRP A 595 7.28 -24.29 39.12
N ALA A 596 7.09 -24.16 37.81
CA ALA A 596 6.75 -22.89 37.18
C ALA A 596 5.42 -22.33 37.70
N LEU A 597 4.39 -23.18 37.84
CA LEU A 597 3.10 -22.78 38.40
C LEU A 597 3.21 -22.32 39.85
N THR A 598 4.00 -23.01 40.67
CA THR A 598 4.26 -22.63 42.07
C THR A 598 4.97 -21.27 42.16
N GLN A 599 5.97 -21.02 41.32
CA GLN A 599 6.67 -19.73 41.28
C GLN A 599 5.75 -18.59 40.80
N ALA A 600 4.90 -18.85 39.80
CA ALA A 600 3.95 -17.86 39.30
C ALA A 600 2.91 -17.47 40.37
N ASP A 601 2.37 -18.45 41.09
CA ASP A 601 1.42 -18.21 42.19
C ASP A 601 2.05 -17.38 43.31
N ALA A 602 3.29 -17.68 43.69
CA ALA A 602 4.03 -16.92 44.69
C ALA A 602 4.36 -15.48 44.24
N ALA A 603 4.59 -15.25 42.94
CA ALA A 603 4.92 -13.94 42.39
C ALA A 603 3.71 -13.03 42.14
N PHE A 604 2.52 -13.62 41.96
CA PHE A 604 1.30 -12.90 41.57
C PHE A 604 0.91 -11.74 42.50
N PRO A 605 0.95 -11.86 43.85
CA PRO A 605 0.59 -10.75 44.74
C PRO A 605 1.46 -9.50 44.52
N ALA A 606 2.77 -9.68 44.32
CA ALA A 606 3.69 -8.58 44.07
C ALA A 606 3.51 -7.98 42.67
N TRP A 607 3.28 -8.81 41.64
CA TRP A 607 3.11 -8.33 40.27
C TRP A 607 1.77 -7.62 40.04
N SER A 608 0.68 -8.16 40.59
CA SER A 608 -0.66 -7.60 40.43
C SER A 608 -0.81 -6.22 41.07
N THR A 609 -0.11 -5.98 42.18
CA THR A 609 -0.11 -4.70 42.92
C THR A 609 0.90 -3.69 42.38
N ARG A 610 1.86 -4.11 41.55
CA ARG A 610 2.79 -3.20 40.89
C ARG A 610 2.03 -2.21 40.00
N PRO A 611 2.29 -0.89 40.04
CA PRO A 611 1.54 0.09 39.24
C PRO A 611 1.52 -0.23 37.74
N VAL A 612 0.38 0.00 37.08
CA VAL A 612 0.24 -0.29 35.64
C VAL A 612 1.25 0.50 34.79
N SER A 613 1.63 1.71 35.21
CA SER A 613 2.65 2.52 34.55
C SER A 613 4.01 1.82 34.51
N GLU A 614 4.40 1.14 35.59
CA GLU A 614 5.66 0.39 35.64
C GLU A 614 5.59 -0.89 34.81
N ARG A 615 4.46 -1.60 34.84
CA ARG A 615 4.24 -2.78 33.99
C ARG A 615 4.28 -2.39 32.50
N ALA A 616 3.60 -1.31 32.13
CA ALA A 616 3.61 -0.73 30.79
C ALA A 616 5.03 -0.30 30.38
N ALA A 617 5.83 0.28 31.29
CA ALA A 617 7.21 0.63 31.01
C ALA A 617 8.09 -0.60 30.70
N CYS A 618 7.85 -1.76 31.33
CA CYS A 618 8.53 -3.00 30.94
C CYS A 618 8.19 -3.42 29.50
N LEU A 619 6.91 -3.32 29.10
CA LEU A 619 6.48 -3.63 27.74
C LEU A 619 7.10 -2.68 26.70
N THR A 620 7.17 -1.38 27.01
CA THR A 620 7.82 -0.41 26.13
C THR A 620 9.30 -0.72 25.95
N ARG A 621 10.04 -1.05 27.04
CA ARG A 621 11.44 -1.48 26.94
C ARG A 621 11.59 -2.78 26.14
N TYR A 622 10.69 -3.74 26.32
CA TYR A 622 10.69 -4.96 25.52
C TYR A 622 10.45 -4.67 24.02
N ALA A 623 9.55 -3.74 23.70
CA ALA A 623 9.33 -3.28 22.33
C ALA A 623 10.61 -2.67 21.71
N ASP A 624 11.38 -1.91 22.48
CA ASP A 624 12.64 -1.34 22.02
C ASP A 624 13.73 -2.42 21.84
N LEU A 625 13.82 -3.39 22.76
CA LEU A 625 14.70 -4.56 22.62
C LEU A 625 14.38 -5.41 21.38
N LEU A 626 13.10 -5.55 21.01
CA LEU A 626 12.70 -6.21 19.76
C LEU A 626 13.19 -5.44 18.52
N GLU A 627 13.16 -4.09 18.54
CA GLU A 627 13.72 -3.29 17.46
C GLU A 627 15.25 -3.41 17.39
N GLU A 628 15.95 -3.39 18.52
CA GLU A 628 17.40 -3.53 18.63
C GLU A 628 17.91 -4.90 18.16
N ASN A 629 17.13 -5.97 18.41
CA ASN A 629 17.49 -7.35 18.05
C ASN A 629 16.84 -7.83 16.74
N ARG A 630 16.37 -6.91 15.90
CA ARG A 630 15.64 -7.23 14.65
C ARG A 630 16.37 -8.23 13.76
N ALA A 631 17.67 -8.06 13.52
CA ALA A 631 18.40 -8.94 12.62
C ALA A 631 18.31 -10.40 13.07
N THR A 632 18.57 -10.66 14.36
CA THR A 632 18.45 -11.99 14.98
C THR A 632 17.04 -12.56 14.86
N LEU A 633 16.01 -11.75 15.16
CA LEU A 633 14.61 -12.16 15.07
C LEU A 633 14.19 -12.50 13.64
N LEU A 634 14.64 -11.72 12.65
CA LEU A 634 14.38 -12.00 11.23
C LEU A 634 15.07 -13.29 10.78
N ALA A 635 16.29 -13.54 11.26
CA ALA A 635 17.00 -14.79 10.95
C ALA A 635 16.26 -15.99 11.56
N MET A 636 15.80 -15.90 12.81
CA MET A 636 15.00 -16.95 13.44
C MET A 636 13.67 -17.17 12.70
N ALA A 637 12.91 -16.11 12.39
CA ALA A 637 11.67 -16.23 11.62
C ALA A 637 11.88 -16.89 10.24
N CYS A 638 13.00 -16.59 9.59
CA CYS A 638 13.36 -17.19 8.30
C CYS A 638 13.79 -18.66 8.41
N LEU A 639 14.68 -18.98 9.36
CA LEU A 639 15.31 -20.29 9.47
C LEU A 639 14.50 -21.31 10.26
N GLU A 640 13.80 -20.87 11.31
CA GLU A 640 12.96 -21.73 12.14
C GLU A 640 11.54 -21.87 11.57
N ALA A 641 10.93 -20.76 11.12
CA ALA A 641 9.53 -20.74 10.69
C ALA A 641 9.34 -20.66 9.16
N GLY A 642 10.42 -20.65 8.37
CA GLY A 642 10.36 -20.63 6.91
C GLY A 642 9.85 -19.32 6.30
N LYS A 643 9.86 -18.20 7.04
CA LYS A 643 9.29 -16.93 6.57
C LYS A 643 10.18 -16.19 5.59
N THR A 644 9.55 -15.59 4.57
CA THR A 644 10.21 -14.59 3.72
C THR A 644 10.59 -13.36 4.53
N TRP A 645 11.51 -12.55 4.01
CA TRP A 645 11.98 -11.33 4.68
C TRP A 645 10.87 -10.32 4.97
N ASN A 646 9.96 -10.10 4.01
CA ASN A 646 8.82 -9.20 4.19
C ASN A 646 7.87 -9.71 5.27
N ASP A 647 7.62 -11.02 5.33
CA ASP A 647 6.79 -11.64 6.35
C ASP A 647 7.44 -11.54 7.74
N GLY A 648 8.76 -11.74 7.83
CA GLY A 648 9.52 -11.59 9.08
C GLY A 648 9.51 -10.15 9.59
N VAL A 649 9.68 -9.15 8.71
CA VAL A 649 9.59 -7.72 9.10
C VAL A 649 8.20 -7.39 9.60
N ALA A 650 7.16 -7.85 8.92
CA ALA A 650 5.77 -7.63 9.35
C ALA A 650 5.52 -8.24 10.74
N GLU A 651 6.02 -9.44 11.00
CA GLU A 651 5.88 -10.12 12.29
C GLU A 651 6.61 -9.41 13.44
N VAL A 652 7.86 -9.01 13.25
CA VAL A 652 8.61 -8.28 14.29
C VAL A 652 7.90 -6.96 14.60
N ARG A 653 7.42 -6.25 13.58
CA ARG A 653 6.65 -5.02 13.75
C ARG A 653 5.35 -5.24 14.51
N GLU A 654 4.60 -6.29 14.18
CA GLU A 654 3.35 -6.63 14.86
C GLU A 654 3.59 -6.93 16.35
N ALA A 655 4.67 -7.65 16.69
CA ALA A 655 5.07 -7.90 18.09
C ALA A 655 5.35 -6.59 18.86
N ILE A 656 6.12 -5.67 18.26
CA ILE A 656 6.42 -4.34 18.82
C ILE A 656 5.12 -3.53 19.01
N ASP A 657 4.24 -3.55 18.01
CA ASP A 657 2.99 -2.82 18.07
C ASP A 657 2.05 -3.35 19.16
N PHE A 658 1.99 -4.67 19.39
CA PHE A 658 1.26 -5.23 20.54
C PHE A 658 1.78 -4.71 21.88
N CYS A 659 3.10 -4.69 22.07
CA CYS A 659 3.71 -4.18 23.30
C CYS A 659 3.32 -2.73 23.55
N ARG A 660 3.50 -1.85 22.56
CA ARG A 660 3.23 -0.41 22.69
C ARG A 660 1.74 -0.12 22.79
N TYR A 661 0.91 -0.81 22.03
CA TYR A 661 -0.55 -0.64 22.06
C TYR A 661 -1.14 -1.05 23.41
N TYR A 662 -0.82 -2.25 23.90
CA TYR A 662 -1.35 -2.72 25.18
C TYR A 662 -0.79 -1.96 26.38
N ALA A 663 0.45 -1.48 26.32
CA ALA A 663 1.00 -0.56 27.33
C ALA A 663 0.14 0.72 27.43
N ALA A 664 -0.16 1.36 26.30
CA ALA A 664 -0.99 2.56 26.23
C ALA A 664 -2.43 2.29 26.70
N MET A 665 -3.05 1.22 26.21
CA MET A 665 -4.43 0.88 26.58
C MET A 665 -4.56 0.50 28.06
N ALA A 666 -3.62 -0.26 28.62
CA ALA A 666 -3.65 -0.63 30.02
C ALA A 666 -3.49 0.60 30.94
N THR A 667 -2.61 1.53 30.57
CA THR A 667 -2.48 2.79 31.32
C THR A 667 -3.78 3.58 31.27
N LYS A 668 -4.43 3.67 30.10
CA LYS A 668 -5.73 4.34 29.97
C LYS A 668 -6.83 3.68 30.82
N LEU A 669 -6.85 2.35 30.89
CA LEU A 669 -7.92 1.59 31.55
C LEU A 669 -7.71 1.38 33.05
N MET A 670 -6.47 1.31 33.53
CA MET A 670 -6.14 0.83 34.88
C MET A 670 -5.36 1.83 35.74
N ALA A 671 -4.94 2.98 35.20
CA ALA A 671 -4.15 3.94 35.99
C ALA A 671 -4.94 4.55 37.16
N LYS A 672 -6.27 4.66 37.02
CA LYS A 672 -7.19 5.13 38.05
C LYS A 672 -8.50 4.34 37.95
N PRO A 673 -9.24 4.15 39.05
CA PRO A 673 -10.61 3.66 39.00
C PRO A 673 -11.51 4.56 38.14
N LEU A 674 -12.52 3.97 37.51
CA LEU A 674 -13.60 4.69 36.85
C LEU A 674 -14.61 5.13 37.91
N SER A 675 -14.74 6.44 38.12
CA SER A 675 -15.81 7.00 38.96
C SER A 675 -17.16 6.85 38.27
N LEU A 676 -18.11 6.23 38.96
CA LEU A 676 -19.48 6.02 38.49
C LEU A 676 -20.39 7.11 39.03
N HIS A 677 -21.38 7.52 38.23
CA HIS A 677 -22.44 8.41 38.72
C HIS A 677 -23.27 7.67 39.77
N GLY A 678 -23.43 8.29 40.94
CA GLY A 678 -24.19 7.76 42.07
C GLY A 678 -25.03 8.84 42.76
N TYR A 679 -25.56 8.51 43.94
CA TYR A 679 -26.33 9.46 44.74
C TYR A 679 -25.44 10.52 45.39
N THR A 680 -26.05 11.64 45.78
CA THR A 680 -25.38 12.64 46.62
C THR A 680 -24.85 11.99 47.90
N GLY A 681 -23.62 12.31 48.29
CA GLY A 681 -23.00 11.74 49.48
C GLY A 681 -22.49 10.30 49.30
N GLU A 682 -22.33 9.79 48.09
CA GLU A 682 -21.77 8.46 47.83
C GLU A 682 -20.61 8.53 46.82
N ILE A 683 -19.53 7.81 47.09
CA ILE A 683 -18.45 7.56 46.11
C ILE A 683 -18.62 6.15 45.59
N ASN A 684 -18.65 5.99 44.27
CA ASN A 684 -18.66 4.69 43.59
C ASN A 684 -17.53 4.63 42.57
N GLU A 685 -16.62 3.68 42.75
CA GLU A 685 -15.45 3.52 41.89
C GLU A 685 -15.32 2.08 41.40
N LEU A 686 -15.20 1.90 40.08
CA LEU A 686 -14.95 0.61 39.43
C LEU A 686 -13.48 0.50 39.05
N SER A 687 -12.81 -0.57 39.48
CA SER A 687 -11.39 -0.81 39.20
C SER A 687 -11.14 -2.20 38.63
N LEU A 688 -10.07 -2.32 37.83
CA LEU A 688 -9.67 -3.55 37.14
C LEU A 688 -8.42 -4.16 37.80
N HIS A 689 -8.45 -5.46 38.03
CA HIS A 689 -7.40 -6.21 38.74
C HIS A 689 -7.02 -7.47 37.98
N GLY A 690 -5.75 -7.89 38.03
CA GLY A 690 -5.32 -9.16 37.44
C GLY A 690 -6.09 -10.37 38.01
N ARG A 691 -6.25 -11.41 37.20
CA ARG A 691 -6.92 -12.68 37.55
C ARG A 691 -6.03 -13.65 38.31
N GLY A 692 -4.75 -13.72 37.98
CA GLY A 692 -3.81 -14.68 38.55
C GLY A 692 -2.76 -15.10 37.53
N THR A 693 -2.53 -16.41 37.42
CA THR A 693 -1.66 -16.98 36.39
C THR A 693 -2.45 -17.27 35.11
N VAL A 694 -2.00 -16.72 33.99
CA VAL A 694 -2.59 -16.90 32.66
C VAL A 694 -1.73 -17.85 31.84
N LEU A 695 -2.38 -18.81 31.18
CA LEU A 695 -1.72 -19.72 30.24
C LEU A 695 -1.84 -19.16 28.82
N CYS A 696 -0.71 -18.91 28.16
CA CYS A 696 -0.65 -18.47 26.77
C CYS A 696 -0.14 -19.60 25.88
N ILE A 697 -0.98 -20.11 24.97
CA ILE A 697 -0.66 -21.15 24.00
C ILE A 697 -0.70 -20.53 22.60
N SER A 698 0.44 -20.53 21.92
CA SER A 698 0.64 -19.80 20.66
C SER A 698 0.99 -20.73 19.48
N PRO A 699 0.66 -20.33 18.24
CA PRO A 699 0.86 -21.15 17.06
C PRO A 699 2.25 -20.91 16.44
N TRP A 700 2.64 -21.82 15.54
CA TRP A 700 3.93 -21.76 14.83
C TRP A 700 3.97 -20.75 13.67
N ASN A 701 2.80 -20.29 13.19
CA ASN A 701 2.73 -19.47 11.98
C ASN A 701 2.93 -17.98 12.22
N PHE A 702 2.78 -17.52 13.47
CA PHE A 702 3.23 -16.21 13.96
C PHE A 702 3.94 -16.43 15.30
N PRO A 703 5.11 -17.07 15.26
CA PRO A 703 5.77 -17.59 16.44
C PRO A 703 6.33 -16.50 17.36
N LEU A 704 6.42 -15.26 16.88
CA LEU A 704 6.78 -14.08 17.67
C LEU A 704 5.58 -13.18 17.91
N ALA A 705 4.85 -12.77 16.86
CA ALA A 705 3.83 -11.72 17.00
C ALA A 705 2.65 -12.14 17.90
N ILE A 706 2.04 -13.30 17.61
CA ILE A 706 0.90 -13.81 18.40
C ILE A 706 1.37 -14.25 19.78
N PHE A 707 2.53 -14.90 19.88
CA PHE A 707 3.18 -15.23 21.14
C PHE A 707 3.29 -13.99 22.04
N THR A 708 3.94 -12.94 21.53
CA THR A 708 4.13 -11.67 22.24
C THR A 708 2.81 -11.01 22.57
N GLY A 709 1.87 -10.93 21.61
CA GLY A 709 0.57 -10.29 21.81
C GLY A 709 -0.25 -10.91 22.95
N GLN A 710 -0.29 -12.25 23.03
CA GLN A 710 -0.97 -12.94 24.13
C GLN A 710 -0.27 -12.68 25.47
N VAL A 711 1.05 -12.86 25.52
CA VAL A 711 1.85 -12.76 26.75
C VAL A 711 1.79 -11.35 27.32
N VAL A 712 2.04 -10.33 26.50
CA VAL A 712 2.13 -8.95 26.99
C VAL A 712 0.79 -8.37 27.41
N ALA A 713 -0.33 -8.81 26.81
CA ALA A 713 -1.67 -8.45 27.25
C ALA A 713 -1.97 -8.94 28.68
N ALA A 714 -1.58 -10.18 29.00
CA ALA A 714 -1.75 -10.74 30.34
C ALA A 714 -0.81 -10.06 31.35
N LEU A 715 0.45 -9.83 30.98
CA LEU A 715 1.43 -9.19 31.86
C LEU A 715 1.01 -7.77 32.25
N VAL A 716 0.59 -6.94 31.29
CA VAL A 716 0.26 -5.53 31.57
C VAL A 716 -1.00 -5.38 32.41
N THR A 717 -1.92 -6.35 32.35
CA THR A 717 -3.12 -6.40 33.19
C THR A 717 -2.86 -6.94 34.60
N GLY A 718 -1.59 -7.20 34.95
CA GLY A 718 -1.18 -7.60 36.30
C GLY A 718 -1.23 -9.10 36.55
N ASN A 719 -1.29 -9.92 35.49
CA ASN A 719 -1.25 -11.38 35.59
C ASN A 719 0.20 -11.90 35.47
N CYS A 720 0.48 -13.03 36.13
CA CYS A 720 1.65 -13.85 35.80
C CYS A 720 1.33 -14.71 34.57
N VAL A 721 2.35 -15.15 33.83
CA VAL A 721 2.18 -15.87 32.56
C VAL A 721 3.01 -17.15 32.53
N ILE A 722 2.35 -18.24 32.16
CA ILE A 722 3.00 -19.46 31.66
C ILE A 722 2.80 -19.48 30.14
N ALA A 723 3.89 -19.42 29.39
CA ALA A 723 3.88 -19.41 27.94
C ALA A 723 4.28 -20.78 27.39
N LYS A 724 3.44 -21.35 26.52
CA LYS A 724 3.66 -22.61 25.81
C LYS A 724 3.69 -22.30 24.30
N PRO A 725 4.87 -22.27 23.66
CA PRO A 725 4.97 -22.03 22.22
C PRO A 725 4.59 -23.30 21.44
N ALA A 726 4.34 -23.17 20.13
CA ALA A 726 4.25 -24.31 19.25
C ALA A 726 5.58 -25.09 19.22
N GLU A 727 5.50 -26.40 19.05
CA GLU A 727 6.67 -27.30 19.06
C GLU A 727 7.59 -27.09 17.86
N GLN A 728 7.08 -26.53 16.76
CA GLN A 728 7.86 -26.19 15.58
C GLN A 728 8.76 -24.97 15.79
N THR A 729 8.37 -24.02 16.66
CA THR A 729 9.05 -22.72 16.81
C THR A 729 9.46 -22.32 18.23
N PRO A 730 10.19 -23.17 18.98
CA PRO A 730 10.57 -22.90 20.37
C PRO A 730 11.75 -21.92 20.54
N ILE A 731 12.60 -21.72 19.54
CA ILE A 731 13.81 -20.88 19.63
C ILE A 731 13.43 -19.40 19.70
N ILE A 732 12.64 -18.91 18.75
CA ILE A 732 12.22 -17.51 18.73
C ILE A 732 11.40 -17.14 19.98
N ALA A 733 10.59 -18.07 20.49
CA ALA A 733 9.84 -17.88 21.74
C ALA A 733 10.76 -17.82 22.98
N THR A 734 11.79 -18.67 23.02
CA THR A 734 12.83 -18.64 24.06
C THR A 734 13.55 -17.31 24.08
N PHE A 735 13.98 -16.84 22.91
CA PHE A 735 14.65 -15.56 22.78
C PHE A 735 13.74 -14.39 23.17
N ALA A 736 12.46 -14.44 22.78
CA ALA A 736 11.47 -13.44 23.19
C ALA A 736 11.33 -13.32 24.71
N VAL A 737 11.27 -14.44 25.45
CA VAL A 737 11.16 -14.43 26.92
C VAL A 737 12.46 -13.94 27.59
N GLN A 738 13.63 -14.27 27.03
CA GLN A 738 14.91 -13.71 27.49
C GLN A 738 14.92 -12.17 27.37
N LEU A 739 14.43 -11.63 26.25
CA LEU A 739 14.29 -10.18 26.08
C LEU A 739 13.26 -9.57 27.03
N MET A 740 12.16 -10.28 27.35
CA MET A 740 11.21 -9.83 28.38
C MET A 740 11.85 -9.73 29.77
N HIS A 741 12.71 -10.68 30.14
CA HIS A 741 13.47 -10.60 31.38
C HIS A 741 14.45 -9.43 31.37
N GLN A 742 15.18 -9.23 30.27
CA GLN A 742 16.05 -8.08 30.09
C GLN A 742 15.29 -6.75 30.17
N ALA A 743 14.03 -6.70 29.74
CA ALA A 743 13.16 -5.54 29.87
C ALA A 743 12.71 -5.24 31.32
N GLY A 744 13.04 -6.12 32.27
CA GLY A 744 12.72 -5.97 33.70
C GLY A 744 11.45 -6.69 34.15
N ILE A 745 10.96 -7.66 33.37
CA ILE A 745 9.87 -8.54 33.78
C ILE A 745 10.46 -9.69 34.62
N PRO A 746 10.07 -9.85 35.90
CA PRO A 746 10.68 -10.86 36.77
C PRO A 746 10.56 -12.30 36.24
N ALA A 747 11.56 -13.14 36.53
CA ALA A 747 11.60 -14.53 36.06
C ALA A 747 10.36 -15.34 36.46
N ALA A 748 9.85 -15.17 37.68
CA ALA A 748 8.65 -15.89 38.14
C ALA A 748 7.33 -15.34 37.53
N VAL A 749 7.36 -14.15 36.93
CA VAL A 749 6.18 -13.48 36.37
C VAL A 749 5.90 -13.92 34.93
N VAL A 750 6.93 -14.23 34.14
CA VAL A 750 6.78 -14.81 32.79
C VAL A 750 7.71 -16.00 32.66
N GLN A 751 7.15 -17.18 32.40
CA GLN A 751 7.93 -18.41 32.30
C GLN A 751 7.56 -19.16 31.02
N LEU A 752 8.55 -19.80 30.38
CA LEU A 752 8.39 -20.53 29.12
C LEU A 752 8.51 -22.03 29.35
N LEU A 753 7.55 -22.79 28.82
CA LEU A 753 7.56 -24.26 28.84
C LEU A 753 7.41 -24.80 27.41
N PRO A 754 8.52 -25.04 26.68
CA PRO A 754 8.50 -25.73 25.39
C PRO A 754 8.03 -27.18 25.54
N GLY A 755 7.41 -27.74 24.50
CA GLY A 755 7.00 -29.16 24.46
C GLY A 755 5.77 -29.39 23.60
N SER A 756 5.27 -30.62 23.55
CA SER A 756 4.09 -30.94 22.75
C SER A 756 2.79 -30.51 23.42
N GLY A 757 1.70 -30.51 22.63
CA GLY A 757 0.35 -30.25 23.16
C GLY A 757 -0.06 -31.29 24.21
N GLU A 758 0.31 -32.55 24.04
CA GLU A 758 -0.06 -33.65 24.92
C GLU A 758 0.74 -33.64 26.23
N SER A 759 2.07 -33.48 26.16
CA SER A 759 2.95 -33.61 27.32
C SER A 759 2.99 -32.37 28.21
N VAL A 760 2.82 -31.18 27.62
CA VAL A 760 2.93 -29.88 28.31
C VAL A 760 1.62 -29.11 28.28
N GLY A 761 0.98 -29.00 27.10
CA GLY A 761 -0.24 -28.21 26.92
C GLY A 761 -1.43 -28.71 27.75
N ALA A 762 -1.79 -29.99 27.61
CA ALA A 762 -2.95 -30.56 28.27
C ALA A 762 -2.86 -30.55 29.81
N PRO A 763 -1.71 -30.92 30.44
CA PRO A 763 -1.55 -30.77 31.89
C PRO A 763 -1.72 -29.33 32.39
N LEU A 764 -1.19 -28.34 31.66
CA LEU A 764 -1.33 -26.92 32.01
C LEU A 764 -2.79 -26.46 31.98
N VAL A 765 -3.56 -26.87 30.95
CA VAL A 765 -4.98 -26.50 30.83
C VAL A 765 -5.82 -27.09 31.98
N ALA A 766 -5.50 -28.32 32.39
CA ALA A 766 -6.20 -29.01 33.48
C ALA A 766 -5.87 -28.46 34.88
N ASP A 767 -4.77 -27.72 35.06
CA ASP A 767 -4.33 -27.23 36.37
C ASP A 767 -5.20 -26.05 36.88
N LYS A 768 -5.62 -26.14 38.15
CA LYS A 768 -6.54 -25.18 38.79
C LYS A 768 -5.87 -23.86 39.19
N ARG A 769 -4.54 -23.78 39.19
CA ARG A 769 -3.77 -22.54 39.40
C ARG A 769 -3.88 -21.60 38.21
N ILE A 770 -4.22 -22.10 37.02
CA ILE A 770 -4.49 -21.27 35.84
C ILE A 770 -5.84 -20.57 35.95
N LYS A 771 -5.83 -19.24 35.77
CA LYS A 771 -6.97 -18.31 35.94
C LYS A 771 -7.50 -17.69 34.63
N ALA A 772 -6.82 -17.90 33.52
CA ALA A 772 -7.34 -17.71 32.17
C ALA A 772 -6.48 -18.48 31.15
N VAL A 773 -7.04 -18.83 30.00
CA VAL A 773 -6.30 -19.42 28.87
C VAL A 773 -6.46 -18.52 27.64
N LEU A 774 -5.33 -18.14 27.05
CA LEU A 774 -5.26 -17.52 25.72
C LEU A 774 -4.71 -18.57 24.78
N PHE A 775 -5.50 -18.97 23.80
CA PHE A 775 -5.15 -19.99 22.82
C PHE A 775 -5.29 -19.41 21.42
N THR A 776 -4.30 -19.67 20.58
CA THR A 776 -4.42 -19.47 19.14
C THR A 776 -3.92 -20.71 18.41
N GLY A 777 -4.77 -21.29 17.57
CA GLY A 777 -4.48 -22.56 16.89
C GLY A 777 -5.72 -23.16 16.22
N SER A 778 -5.79 -24.48 16.09
CA SER A 778 -6.91 -25.13 15.39
C SER A 778 -8.22 -25.10 16.19
N THR A 779 -9.35 -25.07 15.49
CA THR A 779 -10.69 -25.16 16.09
C THR A 779 -10.87 -26.47 16.89
N GLN A 780 -10.28 -27.57 16.42
CA GLN A 780 -10.32 -28.87 17.11
C GLN A 780 -9.64 -28.79 18.49
N THR A 781 -8.44 -28.20 18.57
CA THR A 781 -7.72 -28.05 19.82
C THR A 781 -8.41 -27.06 20.76
N ALA A 782 -8.97 -25.96 20.24
CA ALA A 782 -9.77 -25.03 21.04
C ALA A 782 -10.98 -25.71 21.70
N ASN A 783 -11.68 -26.57 20.97
CA ASN A 783 -12.80 -27.35 21.50
C ASN A 783 -12.37 -28.30 22.63
N LEU A 784 -11.24 -28.98 22.46
CA LEU A 784 -10.69 -29.86 23.51
C LEU A 784 -10.29 -29.08 24.78
N ILE A 785 -9.65 -27.91 24.60
CA ILE A 785 -9.32 -27.01 25.70
C ILE A 785 -10.60 -26.58 26.42
N ASN A 786 -11.61 -26.14 25.69
CA ASN A 786 -12.88 -25.71 26.25
C ASN A 786 -13.57 -26.83 27.06
N GLN A 787 -13.63 -28.04 26.51
CA GLN A 787 -14.18 -29.21 27.21
C GLN A 787 -13.42 -29.50 28.51
N THR A 788 -12.08 -29.46 28.46
CA THR A 788 -11.23 -29.68 29.63
C THR A 788 -11.47 -28.62 30.70
N LEU A 789 -11.55 -27.34 30.30
CA LEU A 789 -11.84 -26.23 31.19
C LEU A 789 -13.23 -26.34 31.82
N ALA A 790 -14.23 -26.82 31.08
CA ALA A 790 -15.57 -27.06 31.59
C ALA A 790 -15.62 -28.22 32.60
N SER A 791 -14.81 -29.27 32.40
CA SER A 791 -14.83 -30.47 33.25
C SER A 791 -13.85 -30.45 34.43
N ARG A 792 -12.82 -29.58 34.44
CA ARG A 792 -11.76 -29.58 35.48
C ARG A 792 -12.24 -29.24 36.90
N GLY A 793 -13.40 -28.59 37.01
CA GLY A 793 -13.98 -28.10 38.27
C GLY A 793 -13.23 -26.91 38.89
N GLY A 794 -13.86 -26.21 39.84
CA GLY A 794 -13.34 -24.97 40.42
C GLY A 794 -13.92 -23.72 39.75
N GLU A 795 -13.15 -22.64 39.69
CA GLU A 795 -13.57 -21.38 39.06
C GLU A 795 -13.77 -21.55 37.54
N ILE A 796 -14.86 -20.99 37.02
CA ILE A 796 -15.09 -20.85 35.58
C ILE A 796 -14.19 -19.72 35.06
N ILE A 797 -13.10 -20.09 34.38
CA ILE A 797 -12.11 -19.13 33.90
C ILE A 797 -12.37 -18.71 32.45
N PRO A 798 -11.91 -17.52 32.03
CA PRO A 798 -11.96 -17.13 30.63
C PRO A 798 -11.09 -18.02 29.74
N LEU A 799 -11.64 -18.41 28.60
CA LEU A 799 -10.92 -18.87 27.42
C LEU A 799 -11.05 -17.78 26.35
N ILE A 800 -9.92 -17.29 25.84
CA ILE A 800 -9.83 -16.54 24.59
C ILE A 800 -9.24 -17.51 23.57
N ALA A 801 -10.05 -17.98 22.63
CA ALA A 801 -9.60 -18.89 21.59
C ALA A 801 -9.79 -18.24 20.23
N GLU A 802 -8.67 -17.94 19.56
CA GLU A 802 -8.64 -17.46 18.18
C GLU A 802 -8.26 -18.63 17.27
N THR A 803 -9.09 -18.93 16.27
CA THR A 803 -8.97 -20.17 15.48
C THR A 803 -8.91 -19.89 13.97
N GLY A 804 -9.10 -20.93 13.16
CA GLY A 804 -9.01 -20.88 11.70
C GLY A 804 -10.16 -20.15 11.00
N GLY A 805 -10.11 -20.10 9.67
CA GLY A 805 -11.16 -19.51 8.85
C GLY A 805 -11.28 -20.15 7.46
N GLN A 806 -12.51 -20.22 6.94
CA GLN A 806 -12.77 -20.49 5.52
C GLN A 806 -12.95 -19.17 4.76
N ASN A 807 -11.90 -18.35 4.75
CA ASN A 807 -12.00 -16.95 4.33
C ASN A 807 -12.30 -16.81 2.84
N ALA A 808 -13.22 -15.91 2.51
CA ALA A 808 -13.68 -15.69 1.15
C ALA A 808 -13.35 -14.27 0.64
N MET A 809 -13.22 -14.12 -0.68
CA MET A 809 -13.19 -12.84 -1.36
C MET A 809 -14.30 -12.81 -2.41
N ILE A 810 -15.13 -11.76 -2.41
CA ILE A 810 -16.20 -11.56 -3.40
C ILE A 810 -15.76 -10.47 -4.38
N VAL A 811 -15.76 -10.80 -5.68
CA VAL A 811 -15.36 -9.92 -6.77
C VAL A 811 -16.52 -9.75 -7.73
N ASP A 812 -17.03 -8.52 -7.86
CA ASP A 812 -18.01 -8.17 -8.87
C ASP A 812 -17.35 -7.64 -10.16
N SER A 813 -18.14 -7.48 -11.22
CA SER A 813 -17.65 -7.04 -12.53
C SER A 813 -17.19 -5.58 -12.59
N SER A 814 -17.35 -4.81 -11.51
CA SER A 814 -16.85 -3.42 -11.41
C SER A 814 -15.42 -3.34 -10.90
N ALA A 815 -14.87 -4.43 -10.38
CA ALA A 815 -13.52 -4.47 -9.83
C ALA A 815 -12.43 -4.25 -10.89
N LEU A 816 -11.28 -3.71 -10.46
CA LEU A 816 -10.06 -3.70 -11.27
C LEU A 816 -9.38 -5.07 -11.21
N LEU A 817 -9.44 -5.85 -12.29
CA LEU A 817 -9.02 -7.26 -12.26
C LEU A 817 -7.52 -7.44 -12.01
N GLU A 818 -6.67 -6.53 -12.46
CA GLU A 818 -5.23 -6.55 -12.18
C GLU A 818 -4.96 -6.42 -10.67
N GLN A 819 -5.68 -5.53 -9.99
CA GLN A 819 -5.60 -5.37 -8.55
C GLN A 819 -6.15 -6.61 -7.82
N VAL A 820 -7.28 -7.17 -8.29
CA VAL A 820 -7.85 -8.41 -7.74
C VAL A 820 -6.85 -9.55 -7.83
N ALA A 821 -6.19 -9.75 -8.99
CA ALA A 821 -5.23 -10.82 -9.17
C ALA A 821 -4.03 -10.68 -8.22
N VAL A 822 -3.48 -9.47 -8.06
CA VAL A 822 -2.39 -9.18 -7.10
C VAL A 822 -2.84 -9.45 -5.65
N ASP A 823 -4.02 -8.97 -5.26
CA ASP A 823 -4.55 -9.12 -3.91
C ASP A 823 -4.92 -10.57 -3.60
N ALA A 824 -5.46 -11.32 -4.57
CA ALA A 824 -5.77 -12.74 -4.44
C ALA A 824 -4.50 -13.57 -4.30
N VAL A 825 -3.49 -13.37 -5.15
CA VAL A 825 -2.18 -14.04 -5.06
C VAL A 825 -1.53 -13.77 -3.70
N THR A 826 -1.48 -12.50 -3.30
CA THR A 826 -0.91 -12.09 -2.01
C THR A 826 -1.65 -12.72 -0.84
N SER A 827 -2.99 -12.70 -0.87
CA SER A 827 -3.82 -13.20 0.24
C SER A 827 -3.84 -14.72 0.33
N ALA A 828 -3.79 -15.44 -0.80
CA ALA A 828 -3.89 -16.89 -0.82
C ALA A 828 -2.53 -17.59 -0.62
N PHE A 829 -1.46 -17.03 -1.19
CA PHE A 829 -0.18 -17.71 -1.28
C PHE A 829 0.92 -17.07 -0.41
N GLY A 830 0.77 -15.80 0.00
CA GLY A 830 1.71 -15.16 0.92
C GLY A 830 1.95 -16.00 2.18
N SER A 831 3.21 -16.11 2.61
CA SER A 831 3.65 -17.04 3.67
C SER A 831 3.25 -18.51 3.43
N ALA A 832 3.27 -18.95 2.17
CA ALA A 832 2.76 -20.26 1.74
C ALA A 832 1.30 -20.52 2.18
N GLY A 833 0.46 -19.47 2.24
CA GLY A 833 -0.93 -19.58 2.69
C GLY A 833 -1.09 -19.96 4.16
N GLN A 834 -0.03 -19.91 4.96
CA GLN A 834 -0.01 -20.28 6.38
C GLN A 834 -0.43 -19.12 7.30
N ARG A 835 -1.42 -18.33 6.87
CA ARG A 835 -2.04 -17.27 7.68
C ARG A 835 -3.47 -17.67 7.96
N CYS A 836 -3.95 -17.50 9.19
CA CYS A 836 -5.37 -17.69 9.50
C CYS A 836 -6.27 -16.76 8.67
N SER A 837 -5.75 -15.59 8.25
CA SER A 837 -6.43 -14.62 7.38
C SER A 837 -6.30 -14.90 5.87
N ALA A 838 -5.59 -15.95 5.47
CA ALA A 838 -5.33 -16.22 4.05
C ALA A 838 -6.62 -16.50 3.28
N LEU A 839 -6.68 -16.04 2.03
CA LEU A 839 -7.80 -16.27 1.14
C LEU A 839 -7.89 -17.76 0.79
N ARG A 840 -9.03 -18.39 1.09
CA ARG A 840 -9.30 -19.80 0.77
C ARG A 840 -10.21 -19.96 -0.45
N VAL A 841 -11.19 -19.06 -0.58
CA VAL A 841 -12.23 -19.14 -1.62
C VAL A 841 -12.46 -17.79 -2.30
N LEU A 842 -12.19 -17.71 -3.61
CA LEU A 842 -12.44 -16.54 -4.43
C LEU A 842 -13.75 -16.71 -5.21
N TYR A 843 -14.77 -15.92 -4.87
CA TYR A 843 -16.00 -15.80 -5.64
C TYR A 843 -15.86 -14.70 -6.69
N VAL A 844 -16.11 -15.05 -7.95
CA VAL A 844 -15.95 -14.15 -9.09
C VAL A 844 -17.23 -14.11 -9.89
N GLN A 845 -17.72 -12.92 -10.21
CA GLN A 845 -18.89 -12.77 -11.06
C GLN A 845 -18.63 -13.35 -12.46
N ASP A 846 -19.59 -14.12 -13.00
CA ASP A 846 -19.49 -14.85 -14.27
C ASP A 846 -18.92 -13.98 -15.42
N ASP A 847 -19.35 -12.72 -15.51
CA ASP A 847 -19.00 -11.81 -16.61
C ASP A 847 -17.50 -11.47 -16.70
N VAL A 848 -16.76 -11.59 -15.59
CA VAL A 848 -15.32 -11.28 -15.51
C VAL A 848 -14.46 -12.50 -15.18
N TYR A 849 -15.08 -13.67 -14.96
CA TYR A 849 -14.39 -14.90 -14.58
C TYR A 849 -13.30 -15.32 -15.56
N PRO A 850 -13.52 -15.39 -16.91
CA PRO A 850 -12.49 -15.87 -17.83
C PRO A 850 -11.24 -14.98 -17.80
N ARG A 851 -11.42 -13.65 -17.83
CA ARG A 851 -10.31 -12.70 -17.82
C ARG A 851 -9.55 -12.71 -16.51
N LEU A 852 -10.25 -12.80 -15.38
CA LEU A 852 -9.59 -12.87 -14.08
C LEU A 852 -8.78 -14.17 -13.94
N VAL A 853 -9.30 -15.30 -14.44
CA VAL A 853 -8.57 -16.57 -14.45
C VAL A 853 -7.28 -16.45 -15.25
N GLU A 854 -7.30 -15.85 -16.45
CA GLU A 854 -6.08 -15.61 -17.23
C GLU A 854 -5.03 -14.80 -16.46
N LEU A 855 -5.45 -13.68 -15.85
CA LEU A 855 -4.57 -12.82 -15.05
C LEU A 855 -4.02 -13.55 -13.82
N LEU A 856 -4.86 -14.34 -13.15
CA LEU A 856 -4.47 -15.13 -11.99
C LEU A 856 -3.41 -16.19 -12.35
N LYS A 857 -3.63 -16.95 -13.43
CA LYS A 857 -2.65 -17.94 -13.93
C LYS A 857 -1.31 -17.27 -14.24
N GLY A 858 -1.35 -16.20 -15.02
CA GLY A 858 -0.15 -15.48 -15.39
C GLY A 858 0.56 -14.83 -14.20
N ALA A 859 -0.16 -14.34 -13.19
CA ALA A 859 0.46 -13.82 -11.97
C ALA A 859 1.11 -14.93 -11.12
N MET A 860 0.47 -16.11 -11.04
CA MET A 860 1.02 -17.28 -10.35
C MET A 860 2.28 -17.82 -11.03
N GLU A 861 2.34 -17.80 -12.37
CA GLU A 861 3.53 -18.18 -13.15
C GLU A 861 4.78 -17.36 -12.79
N GLU A 862 4.60 -16.15 -12.28
CA GLU A 862 5.70 -15.25 -11.95
C GLU A 862 6.23 -15.42 -10.52
N LEU A 863 5.60 -16.23 -9.69
CA LEU A 863 6.01 -16.47 -8.29
C LEU A 863 7.31 -17.29 -8.22
N GLN A 864 8.25 -16.82 -7.40
CA GLN A 864 9.47 -17.56 -7.09
C GLN A 864 9.31 -18.33 -5.79
N ILE A 865 9.16 -19.65 -5.94
CA ILE A 865 9.12 -20.60 -4.82
C ILE A 865 10.55 -21.02 -4.51
N GLY A 866 10.94 -21.03 -3.25
CA GLY A 866 12.29 -21.42 -2.88
C GLY A 866 12.68 -21.16 -1.45
N ASP A 867 13.97 -21.24 -1.19
CA ASP A 867 14.54 -20.98 0.12
C ASP A 867 14.31 -19.53 0.55
N PRO A 868 13.63 -19.27 1.69
CA PRO A 868 13.28 -17.93 2.13
C PRO A 868 14.49 -17.09 2.57
N ARG A 869 15.69 -17.67 2.66
CA ARG A 869 16.94 -16.92 2.89
C ARG A 869 17.24 -15.92 1.78
N TRP A 870 16.67 -16.09 0.59
CA TRP A 870 16.88 -15.20 -0.56
C TRP A 870 15.78 -14.15 -0.64
N LEU A 871 16.16 -12.89 -0.88
CA LEU A 871 15.22 -11.79 -1.03
C LEU A 871 14.25 -11.98 -2.21
N SER A 872 14.70 -12.71 -3.23
CA SER A 872 13.91 -13.03 -4.43
C SER A 872 12.82 -14.08 -4.18
N THR A 873 12.84 -14.80 -3.05
CA THR A 873 11.82 -15.81 -2.76
C THR A 873 10.51 -15.15 -2.35
N ASP A 874 9.44 -15.45 -3.08
CA ASP A 874 8.07 -15.02 -2.77
C ASP A 874 7.35 -16.01 -1.86
N ILE A 875 7.54 -17.31 -2.11
CA ILE A 875 6.85 -18.39 -1.40
C ILE A 875 7.89 -19.33 -0.78
N GLY A 876 7.91 -19.36 0.56
CA GLY A 876 8.73 -20.28 1.36
C GLY A 876 8.10 -21.67 1.53
N PRO A 877 8.68 -22.52 2.37
CA PRO A 877 8.16 -23.85 2.68
C PRO A 877 6.92 -23.77 3.59
N VAL A 878 6.17 -24.87 3.65
CA VAL A 878 5.25 -25.16 4.76
C VAL A 878 6.02 -25.68 5.96
N ILE A 879 5.44 -25.61 7.16
CA ILE A 879 6.18 -25.74 8.41
C ILE A 879 6.80 -27.13 8.66
N ASP A 880 6.11 -28.20 8.26
CA ASP A 880 6.55 -29.58 8.51
C ASP A 880 6.00 -30.57 7.47
N SER A 881 6.45 -31.83 7.58
CA SER A 881 6.06 -32.93 6.70
C SER A 881 4.58 -33.27 6.79
N ASP A 882 3.99 -33.12 7.97
CA ASP A 882 2.59 -33.50 8.22
C ASP A 882 1.66 -32.49 7.55
N ALA A 883 1.96 -31.19 7.69
CA ALA A 883 1.29 -30.12 6.95
C ALA A 883 1.40 -30.37 5.43
N LEU A 884 2.59 -30.69 4.91
CA LEU A 884 2.77 -31.00 3.50
C LEU A 884 1.93 -32.21 3.04
N GLY A 885 1.88 -33.27 3.85
CA GLY A 885 1.11 -34.48 3.57
C GLY A 885 -0.39 -34.19 3.46
N VAL A 886 -0.94 -33.41 4.39
CA VAL A 886 -2.35 -32.98 4.37
C VAL A 886 -2.65 -32.18 3.10
N LEU A 887 -1.78 -31.24 2.73
CA LEU A 887 -1.97 -30.39 1.55
C LEU A 887 -1.92 -31.18 0.23
N LYS A 888 -0.95 -32.10 0.10
CA LYS A 888 -0.85 -32.99 -1.06
C LYS A 888 -2.09 -33.88 -1.20
N SER A 889 -2.55 -34.45 -0.07
CA SER A 889 -3.76 -35.29 -0.05
C SER A 889 -5.01 -34.51 -0.48
N HIS A 890 -5.15 -33.28 0.01
CA HIS A 890 -6.27 -32.40 -0.38
C HIS A 890 -6.26 -32.10 -1.88
N VAL A 891 -5.13 -31.68 -2.44
CA VAL A 891 -5.03 -31.39 -3.88
C VAL A 891 -5.31 -32.64 -4.70
N ASN A 892 -4.70 -33.79 -4.37
CA ASN A 892 -4.95 -35.04 -5.09
C ASN A 892 -6.43 -35.44 -5.06
N THR A 893 -7.10 -35.24 -3.92
CA THR A 893 -8.53 -35.54 -3.79
C THR A 893 -9.38 -34.60 -4.64
N MET A 894 -9.10 -33.29 -4.60
CA MET A 894 -9.86 -32.29 -5.34
C MET A 894 -9.74 -32.47 -6.86
N LEU A 895 -8.54 -32.78 -7.36
CA LEU A 895 -8.29 -32.95 -8.78
C LEU A 895 -8.96 -34.19 -9.40
N ASN A 896 -9.53 -35.09 -8.59
CA ASN A 896 -10.35 -36.19 -9.10
C ASN A 896 -11.71 -35.73 -9.63
N THR A 897 -12.24 -34.62 -9.13
CA THR A 897 -13.61 -34.15 -9.44
C THR A 897 -13.68 -32.68 -9.86
N HIS A 898 -12.59 -31.93 -9.75
CA HIS A 898 -12.55 -30.49 -9.99
C HIS A 898 -11.43 -30.09 -10.96
N GLU A 899 -11.60 -28.98 -11.65
CA GLU A 899 -10.66 -28.50 -12.65
C GLU A 899 -9.47 -27.76 -12.00
N LEU A 900 -8.25 -28.14 -12.39
CA LEU A 900 -7.05 -27.37 -12.06
C LEU A 900 -7.03 -26.07 -12.87
N ILE A 901 -7.06 -24.92 -12.19
CA ILE A 901 -6.82 -23.64 -12.85
C ILE A 901 -5.35 -23.53 -13.20
N TYR A 902 -4.48 -23.65 -12.19
CA TYR A 902 -3.02 -23.62 -12.35
C TYR A 902 -2.33 -24.15 -11.09
N GLN A 903 -1.18 -24.79 -11.27
CA GLN A 903 -0.27 -25.14 -10.19
C GLN A 903 1.14 -24.72 -10.60
N CYS A 904 1.82 -23.96 -9.75
CA CYS A 904 3.18 -23.55 -10.02
C CYS A 904 4.12 -24.77 -10.08
N SER A 905 5.12 -24.71 -10.95
CA SER A 905 6.21 -25.70 -10.96
C SER A 905 7.06 -25.58 -9.69
N LEU A 906 7.39 -26.71 -9.07
CA LEU A 906 8.29 -26.75 -7.94
C LEU A 906 9.75 -26.90 -8.43
N PRO A 907 10.66 -25.96 -8.14
CA PRO A 907 12.06 -26.08 -8.52
C PRO A 907 12.75 -27.30 -7.89
N GLU A 908 13.74 -27.88 -8.57
CA GLU A 908 14.49 -29.04 -8.07
C GLU A 908 15.17 -28.76 -6.71
N GLU A 909 15.67 -27.54 -6.49
CA GLU A 909 16.24 -27.11 -5.20
C GLU A 909 15.26 -27.18 -4.01
N CYS A 910 13.95 -27.30 -4.26
CA CYS A 910 12.93 -27.44 -3.23
C CYS A 910 12.62 -28.91 -2.88
N SER A 911 13.22 -29.90 -3.55
CA SER A 911 12.89 -31.32 -3.36
C SER A 911 13.23 -31.85 -1.96
N GLU A 912 14.23 -31.25 -1.31
CA GLU A 912 14.70 -31.66 0.01
C GLU A 912 13.92 -31.01 1.16
N GLY A 913 13.15 -29.95 0.89
CA GLY A 913 12.37 -29.22 1.90
C GLY A 913 10.88 -29.51 1.87
N TYR A 914 10.15 -28.87 2.79
CA TYR A 914 8.70 -29.02 2.88
C TYR A 914 7.98 -27.99 2.03
N PHE A 915 8.02 -28.13 0.70
CA PHE A 915 7.40 -27.15 -0.20
C PHE A 915 6.11 -27.65 -0.82
N MET A 916 5.07 -26.81 -0.74
CA MET A 916 3.80 -27.00 -1.47
C MET A 916 3.73 -25.97 -2.61
N PRO A 917 3.63 -26.39 -3.88
CA PRO A 917 3.44 -25.44 -4.96
C PRO A 917 2.10 -24.71 -4.83
N PRO A 918 2.06 -23.37 -4.95
CA PRO A 918 0.80 -22.63 -5.05
C PRO A 918 -0.13 -23.23 -6.09
N THR A 919 -1.36 -23.53 -5.68
CA THR A 919 -2.33 -24.28 -6.49
C THR A 919 -3.67 -23.55 -6.48
N ALA A 920 -4.25 -23.32 -7.65
CA ALA A 920 -5.59 -22.77 -7.82
C ALA A 920 -6.51 -23.82 -8.46
N ILE A 921 -7.68 -24.07 -7.86
CA ILE A 921 -8.64 -25.10 -8.27
C ILE A 921 -10.02 -24.46 -8.44
N ALA A 922 -10.68 -24.71 -9.58
CA ALA A 922 -12.07 -24.29 -9.78
C ALA A 922 -13.01 -25.29 -9.09
N ILE A 923 -13.89 -24.80 -8.21
CA ILE A 923 -14.89 -25.64 -7.54
C ILE A 923 -16.31 -25.11 -7.80
N ASP A 924 -17.30 -25.99 -7.75
CA ASP A 924 -18.69 -25.61 -8.03
C ASP A 924 -19.40 -24.96 -6.84
N SER A 925 -18.98 -25.30 -5.62
CA SER A 925 -19.55 -24.76 -4.39
C SER A 925 -18.53 -24.82 -3.25
N ILE A 926 -18.60 -23.87 -2.32
CA ILE A 926 -17.80 -23.88 -1.09
C ILE A 926 -18.10 -25.10 -0.21
N ALA A 927 -19.26 -25.72 -0.38
CA ALA A 927 -19.64 -26.96 0.31
C ALA A 927 -18.72 -28.14 -0.02
N SER A 928 -17.92 -28.07 -1.10
CA SER A 928 -16.85 -29.04 -1.36
C SER A 928 -15.73 -28.99 -0.32
N LEU A 929 -15.68 -27.95 0.54
CA LEU A 929 -14.68 -27.76 1.57
C LEU A 929 -15.26 -28.05 2.96
N GLU A 930 -14.92 -29.20 3.53
CA GLU A 930 -15.41 -29.61 4.86
C GLU A 930 -14.72 -28.86 6.02
N LYS A 931 -13.47 -28.45 5.83
CA LYS A 931 -12.63 -27.80 6.86
C LYS A 931 -11.61 -26.86 6.23
N GLU A 932 -10.94 -26.07 7.06
CA GLU A 932 -9.82 -25.25 6.61
C GLU A 932 -8.66 -26.12 6.09
N VAL A 933 -8.06 -25.65 4.99
CA VAL A 933 -6.83 -26.21 4.40
C VAL A 933 -5.72 -25.18 4.52
N PHE A 934 -4.79 -25.43 5.44
CA PHE A 934 -3.81 -24.43 5.90
C PHE A 934 -2.54 -24.39 5.04
N GLY A 935 -2.66 -23.96 3.79
CA GLY A 935 -1.54 -23.87 2.86
C GLY A 935 -1.86 -23.07 1.60
N PRO A 936 -0.98 -23.08 0.58
CA PRO A 936 -1.07 -22.20 -0.57
C PRO A 936 -2.03 -22.77 -1.64
N ILE A 937 -3.28 -23.01 -1.25
CA ILE A 937 -4.32 -23.60 -2.10
C ILE A 937 -5.51 -22.64 -2.16
N LEU A 938 -5.75 -22.10 -3.35
CA LEU A 938 -6.86 -21.20 -3.65
C LEU A 938 -7.97 -21.98 -4.35
N HIS A 939 -9.20 -21.87 -3.86
CA HIS A 939 -10.39 -22.36 -4.54
C HIS A 939 -11.11 -21.20 -5.22
N VAL A 940 -11.63 -21.40 -6.42
CA VAL A 940 -12.30 -20.34 -7.18
C VAL A 940 -13.69 -20.79 -7.60
N ILE A 941 -14.70 -19.99 -7.26
CA ILE A 941 -16.11 -20.22 -7.59
C ILE A 941 -16.57 -19.08 -8.48
N ARG A 942 -17.29 -19.41 -9.55
CA ARG A 942 -18.01 -18.42 -10.36
C ARG A 942 -19.44 -18.26 -9.86
N TYR A 943 -19.97 -17.04 -9.88
CA TYR A 943 -21.35 -16.79 -9.48
C TYR A 943 -22.06 -15.78 -10.39
N LYS A 944 -23.37 -15.94 -10.53
CA LYS A 944 -24.22 -14.97 -11.22
C LYS A 944 -24.47 -13.78 -10.32
N ARG A 945 -24.46 -12.54 -10.84
CA ARG A 945 -24.75 -11.31 -10.07
C ARG A 945 -26.00 -11.38 -9.20
N LYS A 946 -27.07 -12.03 -9.69
CA LYS A 946 -28.35 -12.24 -8.99
C LYS A 946 -28.30 -13.25 -7.83
N ALA A 947 -27.23 -14.03 -7.74
CA ALA A 947 -27.00 -15.03 -6.71
C ALA A 947 -26.13 -14.48 -5.55
N LEU A 948 -25.90 -13.17 -5.48
CA LEU A 948 -25.09 -12.56 -4.41
C LEU A 948 -25.60 -12.95 -3.00
N ASP A 949 -26.91 -13.00 -2.80
CA ASP A 949 -27.49 -13.46 -1.53
C ASP A 949 -27.14 -14.91 -1.21
N GLN A 950 -27.17 -15.77 -2.22
CA GLN A 950 -26.77 -17.16 -2.08
C GLN A 950 -25.28 -17.25 -1.69
N VAL A 951 -24.41 -16.49 -2.35
CA VAL A 951 -22.96 -16.45 -2.02
C VAL A 951 -22.74 -16.02 -0.57
N ILE A 952 -23.42 -14.96 -0.11
CA ILE A 952 -23.31 -14.51 1.28
C ILE A 952 -23.77 -15.62 2.25
N ASN A 953 -24.90 -16.26 1.95
CA ASN A 953 -25.41 -17.35 2.77
C ASN A 953 -24.47 -18.57 2.78
N GLU A 954 -23.89 -18.93 1.63
CA GLU A 954 -22.91 -20.01 1.52
C GLU A 954 -21.66 -19.75 2.36
N ILE A 955 -21.14 -18.51 2.35
CA ILE A 955 -20.01 -18.11 3.19
C ILE A 955 -20.37 -18.22 4.69
N ASN A 956 -21.52 -17.66 5.08
CA ASN A 956 -21.98 -17.68 6.47
C ASN A 956 -22.23 -19.12 6.98
N ASN A 957 -22.75 -20.00 6.11
CA ASN A 957 -23.08 -21.38 6.46
C ASN A 957 -21.84 -22.27 6.68
N THR A 958 -20.64 -21.82 6.33
CA THR A 958 -19.40 -22.51 6.74
C THR A 958 -19.23 -22.52 8.26
N GLY A 959 -19.91 -21.63 8.98
CA GLY A 959 -19.80 -21.45 10.43
C GLY A 959 -18.53 -20.70 10.86
N TYR A 960 -17.59 -20.46 9.95
CA TYR A 960 -16.44 -19.59 10.16
C TYR A 960 -16.81 -18.12 9.93
N GLY A 961 -15.97 -17.21 10.41
CA GLY A 961 -16.19 -15.77 10.30
C GLY A 961 -14.97 -14.95 10.65
N LEU A 962 -13.81 -15.22 10.02
CA LEU A 962 -12.54 -14.53 10.31
C LEU A 962 -12.30 -13.34 9.37
N THR A 963 -11.88 -13.57 8.12
CA THR A 963 -11.67 -12.50 7.14
C THR A 963 -12.56 -12.62 5.90
N LEU A 964 -12.96 -11.47 5.35
CA LEU A 964 -13.67 -11.35 4.08
C LEU A 964 -13.06 -10.24 3.21
N GLY A 965 -12.78 -10.55 1.94
CA GLY A 965 -12.42 -9.56 0.92
C GLY A 965 -13.63 -9.15 0.07
N ILE A 966 -13.72 -7.87 -0.29
CA ILE A 966 -14.74 -7.35 -1.21
C ILE A 966 -14.04 -6.48 -2.25
N HIS A 967 -14.10 -6.86 -3.51
CA HIS A 967 -13.67 -6.03 -4.63
C HIS A 967 -14.89 -5.54 -5.42
N SER A 968 -15.20 -4.26 -5.25
CA SER A 968 -16.31 -3.56 -5.93
C SER A 968 -16.08 -2.06 -5.88
N ARG A 969 -16.49 -1.36 -6.94
CA ARG A 969 -16.52 0.12 -7.02
C ARG A 969 -17.88 0.70 -6.63
N ILE A 970 -18.86 -0.15 -6.36
CA ILE A 970 -20.23 0.20 -6.04
C ILE A 970 -20.38 0.17 -4.52
N ASN A 971 -20.49 1.35 -3.90
CA ASN A 971 -20.57 1.45 -2.43
C ASN A 971 -21.79 0.71 -1.90
N GLN A 972 -22.92 0.78 -2.61
CA GLN A 972 -24.11 0.02 -2.27
C GLN A 972 -23.87 -1.50 -2.25
N THR A 973 -23.10 -2.07 -3.18
CA THR A 973 -22.77 -3.51 -3.16
C THR A 973 -21.89 -3.84 -1.96
N VAL A 974 -20.88 -3.03 -1.68
CA VAL A 974 -19.98 -3.21 -0.51
C VAL A 974 -20.78 -3.20 0.79
N GLU A 975 -21.63 -2.19 0.97
CA GLU A 975 -22.46 -2.06 2.17
C GLU A 975 -23.49 -3.19 2.29
N TYR A 976 -24.06 -3.62 1.15
CA TYR A 976 -25.00 -4.73 1.11
C TYR A 976 -24.38 -6.03 1.64
N ILE A 977 -23.17 -6.35 1.20
CA ILE A 977 -22.40 -7.51 1.66
C ILE A 977 -22.03 -7.33 3.14
N ARG A 978 -21.44 -6.18 3.50
CA ARG A 978 -20.96 -5.88 4.86
C ARG A 978 -22.06 -6.04 5.92
N GLN A 979 -23.30 -5.68 5.61
CA GLN A 979 -24.43 -5.78 6.53
C GLN A 979 -24.93 -7.22 6.76
N ARG A 980 -24.60 -8.17 5.88
CA ARG A 980 -25.20 -9.52 5.86
C ARG A 980 -24.19 -10.63 6.10
N VAL A 981 -22.91 -10.36 5.90
CA VAL A 981 -21.85 -11.33 6.12
C VAL A 981 -21.46 -11.41 7.59
N HIS A 982 -21.19 -12.63 8.05
CA HIS A 982 -20.68 -12.94 9.37
C HIS A 982 -19.16 -13.09 9.31
N ALA A 983 -18.43 -11.98 9.46
CA ALA A 983 -16.97 -11.96 9.44
C ALA A 983 -16.41 -10.88 10.35
N GLY A 984 -15.42 -11.24 11.17
CA GLY A 984 -14.79 -10.31 12.10
C GLY A 984 -13.99 -9.19 11.41
N ASN A 985 -13.37 -9.46 10.26
CA ASN A 985 -12.54 -8.49 9.55
C ASN A 985 -12.91 -8.43 8.06
N CYS A 986 -13.49 -7.31 7.62
CA CYS A 986 -13.82 -7.05 6.22
C CYS A 986 -12.78 -6.11 5.57
N TYR A 987 -12.30 -6.47 4.38
CA TYR A 987 -11.31 -5.72 3.61
C TYR A 987 -11.88 -5.36 2.23
N VAL A 988 -11.89 -4.07 1.89
CA VAL A 988 -12.49 -3.58 0.63
C VAL A 988 -11.41 -3.05 -0.30
N ASN A 989 -11.37 -3.55 -1.55
CA ASN A 989 -10.44 -3.14 -2.60
C ASN A 989 -8.95 -3.21 -2.18
N ARG A 990 -8.59 -4.28 -1.46
CA ARG A 990 -7.23 -4.60 -1.02
C ARG A 990 -7.14 -6.08 -0.60
N ASN A 991 -5.93 -6.57 -0.40
CA ASN A 991 -5.67 -7.86 0.25
C ASN A 991 -6.32 -8.01 1.64
N MET A 992 -6.46 -9.27 2.07
CA MET A 992 -7.16 -9.68 3.30
C MET A 992 -6.22 -9.99 4.48
N ILE A 993 -4.93 -9.73 4.33
CA ILE A 993 -3.88 -10.12 5.29
C ILE A 993 -3.18 -8.91 5.91
N GLY A 994 -2.38 -9.16 6.96
CA GLY A 994 -1.56 -8.13 7.59
C GLY A 994 -2.39 -7.08 8.34
N ALA A 995 -3.31 -7.54 9.19
CA ALA A 995 -4.04 -6.67 10.11
C ALA A 995 -3.06 -5.93 11.02
N VAL A 996 -3.22 -4.62 11.17
CA VAL A 996 -2.31 -3.78 11.97
C VAL A 996 -2.92 -3.54 13.35
N VAL A 997 -2.15 -3.81 14.41
CA VAL A 997 -2.55 -3.64 15.81
C VAL A 997 -3.04 -2.21 16.08
N GLY A 998 -4.22 -2.07 16.69
CA GLY A 998 -4.86 -0.79 16.97
C GLY A 998 -5.50 -0.11 15.76
N LEU A 999 -5.32 -0.64 14.54
CA LEU A 999 -5.91 -0.08 13.31
C LEU A 999 -6.96 -1.02 12.70
N GLN A 1000 -6.66 -2.32 12.60
CA GLN A 1000 -7.63 -3.37 12.28
C GLN A 1000 -7.61 -4.43 13.38
N PRO A 1001 -8.25 -4.20 14.55
CA PRO A 1001 -8.40 -5.21 15.58
C PRO A 1001 -8.82 -6.55 14.99
N PHE A 1002 -8.03 -7.59 15.25
CA PHE A 1002 -8.07 -8.84 14.51
C PHE A 1002 -8.70 -9.95 15.36
N GLY A 1003 -9.60 -10.71 14.74
CA GLY A 1003 -10.28 -11.84 15.38
C GLY A 1003 -11.63 -12.12 14.74
N GLY A 1004 -12.10 -13.35 14.82
CA GLY A 1004 -13.32 -13.79 14.14
C GLY A 1004 -14.53 -13.95 15.05
N GLU A 1005 -15.59 -14.50 14.48
CA GLU A 1005 -16.76 -15.02 15.20
C GLU A 1005 -17.08 -16.47 14.76
N GLY A 1006 -18.01 -17.13 15.45
CA GLY A 1006 -18.37 -18.52 15.16
C GLY A 1006 -17.21 -19.49 15.39
N LEU A 1007 -16.93 -20.35 14.43
CA LEU A 1007 -15.81 -21.32 14.47
C LEU A 1007 -14.43 -20.67 14.39
N SER A 1008 -14.36 -19.37 14.11
CA SER A 1008 -13.12 -18.59 13.98
C SER A 1008 -12.62 -17.94 15.27
N GLY A 1009 -13.43 -17.91 16.31
CA GLY A 1009 -12.95 -17.55 17.63
C GLY A 1009 -14.02 -17.06 18.59
N THR A 1010 -13.60 -16.90 19.84
CA THR A 1010 -14.44 -16.38 20.92
C THR A 1010 -14.42 -14.86 21.02
N GLY A 1011 -13.37 -14.23 20.49
CA GLY A 1011 -12.98 -12.89 20.86
C GLY A 1011 -12.61 -12.76 22.35
N PRO A 1012 -12.37 -11.53 22.84
CA PRO A 1012 -12.34 -10.28 22.07
C PRO A 1012 -11.17 -10.21 21.08
N LYS A 1013 -11.25 -9.30 20.11
CA LYS A 1013 -10.22 -9.12 19.07
C LYS A 1013 -8.86 -8.71 19.64
N ALA A 1014 -7.81 -9.42 19.24
CA ALA A 1014 -6.44 -9.04 19.51
C ALA A 1014 -6.13 -7.68 18.87
N GLY A 1015 -5.34 -6.87 19.58
CA GLY A 1015 -4.94 -5.53 19.15
C GLY A 1015 -6.10 -4.54 19.14
N GLY A 1016 -7.19 -4.88 19.84
CA GLY A 1016 -8.37 -4.06 20.00
C GLY A 1016 -8.59 -3.57 21.43
N PRO A 1017 -9.49 -2.60 21.62
CA PRO A 1017 -9.70 -1.93 22.90
C PRO A 1017 -10.33 -2.83 23.98
N TYR A 1018 -10.98 -3.93 23.58
CA TYR A 1018 -11.69 -4.83 24.50
C TYR A 1018 -10.86 -6.03 24.98
N TYR A 1019 -9.68 -6.25 24.40
CA TYR A 1019 -8.87 -7.45 24.67
C TYR A 1019 -8.44 -7.53 26.14
N LEU A 1020 -7.93 -6.43 26.69
CA LEU A 1020 -7.39 -6.37 28.05
C LEU A 1020 -8.46 -6.59 29.12
N LEU A 1021 -9.69 -6.15 28.89
CA LEU A 1021 -10.79 -6.27 29.86
C LEU A 1021 -11.08 -7.73 30.21
N ARG A 1022 -10.96 -8.65 29.24
CA ARG A 1022 -11.20 -10.07 29.46
C ARG A 1022 -10.20 -10.71 30.44
N LEU A 1023 -9.05 -10.07 30.63
CA LEU A 1023 -7.95 -10.53 31.49
C LEU A 1023 -7.98 -9.92 32.90
N CYS A 1024 -9.03 -9.16 33.23
CA CYS A 1024 -9.20 -8.50 34.51
C CYS A 1024 -10.43 -9.04 35.27
N HIS A 1025 -10.40 -8.94 36.60
CA HIS A 1025 -11.59 -8.88 37.44
C HIS A 1025 -11.98 -7.41 37.68
N GLU A 1026 -13.28 -7.19 37.79
CA GLU A 1026 -13.88 -5.93 38.20
C GLU A 1026 -14.10 -5.91 39.71
N ARG A 1027 -13.81 -4.78 40.35
CA ARG A 1027 -14.11 -4.54 41.77
C ARG A 1027 -14.70 -3.15 41.96
N THR A 1028 -15.86 -3.10 42.61
CA THR A 1028 -16.52 -1.85 42.98
C THR A 1028 -16.20 -1.49 44.43
N TYR A 1029 -15.74 -0.26 44.63
CA TYR A 1029 -15.58 0.34 45.94
C TYR A 1029 -16.67 1.41 46.12
N THR A 1030 -17.52 1.23 47.13
CA THR A 1030 -18.63 2.13 47.45
C THR A 1030 -18.46 2.65 48.87
N VAL A 1031 -18.54 3.97 49.03
CA VAL A 1031 -18.43 4.63 50.33
C VAL A 1031 -19.61 5.58 50.50
N ASP A 1032 -20.39 5.36 51.56
CA ASP A 1032 -21.31 6.37 52.08
C ASP A 1032 -20.50 7.47 52.77
N THR A 1033 -20.41 8.63 52.13
CA THR A 1033 -19.72 9.82 52.64
C THR A 1033 -20.63 10.72 53.46
N THR A 1034 -21.94 10.42 53.57
CA THR A 1034 -22.85 11.23 54.40
C THR A 1034 -22.48 11.19 55.88
N ALA A 1035 -21.98 10.04 56.35
CA ALA A 1035 -21.49 9.86 57.72
C ALA A 1035 -20.31 10.79 58.08
N ALA A 1036 -19.61 11.35 57.09
CA ALA A 1036 -18.51 12.30 57.30
C ALA A 1036 -18.98 13.76 57.51
N GLY A 1037 -20.29 14.05 57.53
CA GLY A 1037 -20.84 15.38 57.84
C GLY A 1037 -21.75 16.01 56.77
N GLY A 1038 -22.34 15.21 55.88
CA GLY A 1038 -23.22 15.66 54.80
C GLY A 1038 -22.49 16.08 53.52
N ASN A 1039 -23.21 16.20 52.39
CA ASN A 1039 -22.61 16.58 51.11
C ASN A 1039 -22.35 18.10 51.05
N ALA A 1040 -21.15 18.52 51.47
CA ALA A 1040 -20.74 19.93 51.43
C ALA A 1040 -20.86 20.56 50.04
N SER A 1041 -20.62 19.79 48.96
CA SER A 1041 -20.75 20.27 47.59
C SER A 1041 -22.21 20.54 47.18
N LEU A 1042 -23.16 19.78 47.74
CA LEU A 1042 -24.60 20.02 47.59
C LEU A 1042 -25.02 21.29 48.34
N MET A 1043 -24.47 21.53 49.54
CA MET A 1043 -24.75 22.74 50.33
C MET A 1043 -24.09 24.00 49.76
N SER A 1044 -23.12 23.85 48.86
CA SER A 1044 -22.45 24.97 48.17
C SER A 1044 -22.97 25.21 46.75
N LEU A 1045 -24.03 24.52 46.31
CA LEU A 1045 -24.62 24.78 45.00
C LEU A 1045 -25.20 26.20 44.99
N PRO A 1046 -24.80 27.07 44.04
CA PRO A 1046 -25.36 28.41 43.94
C PRO A 1046 -26.86 28.33 43.67
N GLU A 1047 -27.65 29.11 44.43
CA GLU A 1047 -29.08 29.27 44.16
C GLU A 1047 -29.26 30.09 42.87
N GLY A 1048 -29.38 29.39 41.74
CA GLY A 1048 -29.83 29.95 40.46
C GLY A 1048 -28.80 29.93 39.33
N LEU A 1049 -29.13 29.19 38.27
CA LEU A 1049 -28.99 29.57 36.85
C LEU A 1049 -30.11 28.91 36.04
#